data_AF-A0A937RAB7-F1
#
_entry.id   AF-A0A937RAB7-F1
#
_cell.length_a   1.000
_cell.length_b   1.000
_cell.length_c   1.000
_cell.angle_alpha   90.00
_cell.angle_beta   90.00
_cell.angle_gamma   90.00
#
_symmetry.space_group_name_H-M   'P 1'
#
loop_
_entity.id
_entity.type
_entity.pdbx_description
1 polymer ?
#
loop_
_entity_poly.entity_id
_entity_poly.type
_entity_poly.pdbx_seq_one_letter_code
_entity_poly.pdbx_strand_id
1 'polypeptide(L)'
;MAAIRAAVDQLSTTALSLRSQRTTSSTRVENRATTGSTRRPRFHWLEISGEAGIGKSRLIDELGDLADQRGHLVLRGQGSELERDIPFNVVVDALDDYLGSVDPDKLRTLGNARLDELATVFPALHPLGRTRTDTSELDRWQAYRAVRWLLELLAAERPVVLVLDDLHWADTASIELIAHLLRRPPSADVLLVLAYRPRQAPIALTAALEAAGDAIPTRTAQQASQQNSRTGAVDPGGTPGSADSPGAPGSAGPGATSAATVPRIRLGALSPADADALLGQGGDPAARARWYRQSGGNPFYLEQLARTSSLPSSVARPAAVPGGVGGGMGSGMGSGANLLGGGVEDDLLGGFADDDVPPAVAAAVGAEIAALPVLVRLFAQGAAVAGDAFDPELAAAAAGLPTAATPATGAAASGRGTGGADLSPLDAVDVLVGADVVRPTELPRRFAFRHPIVRHAVYVSAGPGWRLGAHARAAEALAARGAAAIARAHHVERSAPPGDEQAIALLTEAADASRMRAPATAARWYDAALRLLPAAPAAPARPAPAGATVGDATVGDATTGGATTGRATATRPRAGGDHSTDTDQAGLLLLRRIGLLSRLASALDASYQPERAHDVLNDILGLIPPSLPEQRAHVIALRSSVDHILGRHGEARALVLDALATTDPASRAGCLLRLQLVIDHFYTGEYEGMRRWQREAHPLAERLGDPALLAVSSGLLTGAEYMTDGVAGALRGVTEAARRYDLLTDDQVLPHLPMLAWLGWTEVYLERFTEAARHLNRVDALARRRGRGPTIAMVVVGQATLAGWRGRVPEAARLAEAAVESCLLAPHLPFLSWALALRCWTLTLTGDLSEALRVGAHAVAVARPETDTVSVLAGSHYAEALVEAGQPDRAIHELLAATGGEGLPRVEEAYRPYWYELLTRAELARTEGARPRGGPARRPVAPRAPAGPASRQPVPASGPAGLPAAWRWAELAERTAEGAGGGLPGRRASALRARAAVELASGAAKEAAAAALESAAAAERAGLPIESGRSLTLAGRALAAIGDTPAAVGELRRAEARLRAAGASRPGDEAARLLRQLGEKVARGGRPAGSSRAVEATAGGLGGGLRAVQASGAGAALAARLSARERQIAELVAAGQTNKQIAAQLFVSEKTVESHVTKVLAKLGVPSRAAVGAVLRS
;
A
#
# COMPACT_ATOMS: atom_id res chain seq x y z
N MET A 1 -21.46 8.50 25.89
CA MET A 1 -22.31 7.33 26.25
C MET A 1 -23.42 6.99 25.25
N ALA A 2 -24.39 7.87 24.94
CA ALA A 2 -25.46 7.52 23.99
C ALA A 2 -24.93 7.11 22.60
N ALA A 3 -23.92 7.83 22.12
CA ALA A 3 -23.20 7.54 20.87
C ALA A 3 -22.53 6.14 20.84
N ILE A 4 -21.91 5.74 21.95
CA ILE A 4 -21.23 4.44 22.11
C ILE A 4 -22.26 3.32 22.12
N ARG A 5 -23.35 3.50 22.86
CA ARG A 5 -24.48 2.55 22.85
C ARG A 5 -24.99 2.35 21.43
N ALA A 6 -25.22 3.43 20.68
CA ALA A 6 -25.65 3.35 19.29
C ALA A 6 -24.63 2.59 18.39
N ALA A 7 -23.33 2.85 18.53
CA ALA A 7 -22.30 2.16 17.76
C ALA A 7 -22.25 0.65 18.06
N VAL A 8 -22.31 0.26 19.33
CA VAL A 8 -22.35 -1.15 19.75
C VAL A 8 -23.69 -1.81 19.34
N ASP A 9 -24.81 -1.10 19.41
CA ASP A 9 -26.13 -1.60 19.00
C ASP A 9 -26.27 -1.79 17.47
N GLN A 10 -25.58 -0.96 16.67
CA GLN A 10 -25.54 -1.11 15.21
C GLN A 10 -24.86 -2.42 14.77
N LEU A 11 -23.90 -2.91 15.56
CA LEU A 11 -23.35 -4.26 15.42
C LEU A 11 -24.32 -5.35 15.93
N SER A 12 -25.13 -5.05 16.94
CA SER A 12 -25.90 -6.04 17.72
C SER A 12 -27.31 -6.35 17.19
N THR A 13 -27.83 -5.56 16.24
CA THR A 13 -29.26 -5.59 15.80
C THR A 13 -29.74 -6.91 15.15
N THR A 14 -28.97 -7.99 15.21
CA THR A 14 -29.33 -9.31 14.66
C THR A 14 -29.24 -10.46 15.67
N ALA A 15 -28.61 -10.29 16.85
CA ALA A 15 -28.39 -11.41 17.78
C ALA A 15 -29.68 -11.82 18.56
N LEU A 16 -30.59 -10.88 18.82
CA LEU A 16 -31.77 -11.13 19.64
C LEU A 16 -32.90 -11.92 18.93
N SER A 17 -32.90 -12.00 17.60
CA SER A 17 -33.97 -12.71 16.85
C SER A 17 -33.77 -14.23 16.81
N LEU A 18 -32.53 -14.72 16.92
CA LEU A 18 -32.22 -16.16 16.82
C LEU A 18 -32.40 -16.92 18.13
N ARG A 19 -32.36 -16.26 19.30
CA ARG A 19 -32.67 -16.90 20.59
C ARG A 19 -34.17 -17.00 20.85
N SER A 20 -34.97 -16.04 20.38
CA SER A 20 -36.43 -16.08 20.52
C SER A 20 -37.12 -17.16 19.67
N GLN A 21 -36.46 -17.70 18.64
CA GLN A 21 -37.04 -18.72 17.76
C GLN A 21 -36.73 -20.17 18.17
N ARG A 22 -35.93 -20.39 19.22
CA ARG A 22 -35.60 -21.75 19.70
C ARG A 22 -36.47 -22.23 20.87
N THR A 23 -37.32 -21.39 21.45
CA THR A 23 -38.07 -21.73 22.68
C THR A 23 -39.58 -21.83 22.53
N THR A 24 -40.16 -21.68 21.33
CA THR A 24 -41.62 -21.88 21.18
C THR A 24 -41.99 -22.65 19.91
N SER A 25 -42.84 -23.67 20.13
CA SER A 25 -43.76 -24.35 19.20
C SER A 25 -43.19 -25.39 18.21
N SER A 26 -43.20 -26.63 18.69
CA SER A 26 -43.43 -27.85 17.92
C SER A 26 -44.87 -27.85 17.37
N THR A 27 -45.07 -27.79 16.04
CA THR A 27 -46.01 -28.61 15.22
C THR A 27 -46.23 -28.02 13.81
N ARG A 28 -46.13 -28.90 12.80
CA ARG A 28 -46.72 -28.91 11.43
C ARG A 28 -46.51 -27.73 10.44
N VAL A 29 -45.74 -28.08 9.37
CA VAL A 29 -45.93 -27.83 7.92
C VAL A 29 -46.40 -26.43 7.47
N GLU A 30 -45.52 -25.68 6.80
CA GLU A 30 -45.76 -25.18 5.43
C GLU A 30 -44.51 -24.53 4.81
N ASN A 31 -44.24 -24.94 3.57
CA ASN A 31 -43.16 -24.49 2.72
C ASN A 31 -43.47 -23.06 2.24
N ARG A 32 -42.97 -22.03 2.94
CA ARG A 32 -42.98 -20.65 2.45
C ARG A 32 -41.54 -20.15 2.37
N ALA A 33 -40.99 -20.22 1.16
CA ALA A 33 -39.74 -19.55 0.79
C ALA A 33 -39.94 -18.04 0.90
N THR A 34 -39.76 -17.50 2.10
CA THR A 34 -39.52 -16.06 2.30
C THR A 34 -38.12 -15.76 1.78
N THR A 35 -38.09 -14.98 0.70
CA THR A 35 -36.98 -14.18 0.20
C THR A 35 -35.97 -13.83 1.30
N GLY A 36 -34.89 -14.60 1.38
CA GLY A 36 -33.74 -14.29 2.24
C GLY A 36 -33.11 -13.00 1.74
N SER A 37 -33.42 -11.89 2.42
CA SER A 37 -32.67 -10.65 2.31
C SER A 37 -31.21 -10.97 2.61
N THR A 38 -30.36 -10.86 1.60
CA THR A 38 -28.92 -11.12 1.72
C THR A 38 -28.30 -10.10 2.67
N ARG A 39 -27.92 -10.57 3.87
CA ARG A 39 -27.14 -9.86 4.91
C ARG A 39 -25.99 -9.09 4.26
N ARG A 40 -25.98 -7.76 4.36
CA ARG A 40 -24.78 -6.96 4.06
C ARG A 40 -23.89 -6.95 5.31
N PRO A 41 -22.64 -7.42 5.24
CA PRO A 41 -21.69 -7.26 6.35
C PRO A 41 -21.48 -5.77 6.67
N ARG A 42 -21.28 -5.44 7.96
CA ARG A 42 -21.18 -4.05 8.44
C ARG A 42 -19.84 -3.78 9.11
N PHE A 43 -18.97 -3.06 8.41
CA PHE A 43 -17.82 -2.40 9.03
C PHE A 43 -18.23 -1.00 9.50
N HIS A 44 -17.91 -0.69 10.76
CA HIS A 44 -18.08 0.63 11.36
C HIS A 44 -16.76 1.08 11.97
N TRP A 45 -16.56 2.39 12.07
CA TRP A 45 -15.43 2.96 12.80
C TRP A 45 -15.91 4.10 13.70
N LEU A 46 -15.19 4.30 14.80
CA LEU A 46 -15.47 5.33 15.80
C LEU A 46 -14.16 6.03 16.16
N GLU A 47 -14.06 7.33 15.86
CA GLU A 47 -12.98 8.17 16.35
C GLU A 47 -13.30 8.68 17.77
N ILE A 48 -12.33 8.56 18.69
CA ILE A 48 -12.37 9.17 20.03
C ILE A 48 -11.14 10.07 20.18
N SER A 49 -11.34 11.38 20.16
CA SER A 49 -10.23 12.33 20.22
C SER A 49 -10.37 13.31 21.38
N GLY A 50 -9.23 13.70 21.96
CA GLY A 50 -9.17 14.64 23.09
C GLY A 50 -7.80 14.66 23.77
N GLU A 51 -7.58 15.66 24.62
CA GLU A 51 -6.28 15.90 25.27
C GLU A 51 -5.89 14.79 26.27
N ALA A 52 -4.63 14.78 26.68
CA ALA A 52 -4.11 13.82 27.66
C ALA A 52 -4.89 13.91 28.99
N GLY A 53 -5.27 12.77 29.60
CA GLY A 53 -6.01 12.77 30.86
C GLY A 53 -7.49 13.18 30.79
N ILE A 54 -8.04 13.48 29.60
CA ILE A 54 -9.44 13.93 29.44
C ILE A 54 -10.51 12.84 29.64
N GLY A 55 -10.10 11.58 29.87
CA GLY A 55 -11.01 10.44 30.07
C GLY A 55 -11.28 9.57 28.84
N LYS A 56 -10.42 9.61 27.80
CA LYS A 56 -10.52 8.73 26.62
C LYS A 56 -10.53 7.25 27.00
N SER A 57 -9.54 6.80 27.77
CA SER A 57 -9.41 5.38 28.14
C SER A 57 -10.59 4.89 28.99
N ARG A 58 -11.09 5.70 29.93
CA ARG A 58 -12.32 5.39 30.69
C ARG A 58 -13.54 5.19 29.78
N LEU A 59 -13.64 5.99 28.72
CA LEU A 59 -14.72 5.87 27.74
C LEU A 59 -14.59 4.61 26.88
N ILE A 60 -13.36 4.23 26.55
CA ILE A 60 -13.01 3.01 25.84
C ILE A 60 -13.30 1.78 26.70
N ASP A 61 -12.99 1.82 28.00
CA ASP A 61 -13.27 0.75 28.95
C ASP A 61 -14.76 0.44 29.00
N GLU A 62 -15.57 1.47 29.21
CA GLU A 62 -17.03 1.37 29.25
C GLU A 62 -17.62 0.87 27.91
N LEU A 63 -17.01 1.25 26.77
CA LEU A 63 -17.38 0.70 25.45
C LEU A 63 -17.10 -0.79 25.37
N GLY A 64 -15.91 -1.22 25.83
CA GLY A 64 -15.51 -2.61 25.85
C GLY A 64 -16.40 -3.46 26.74
N ASP A 65 -16.69 -3.00 27.96
CA ASP A 65 -17.59 -3.69 28.90
C ASP A 65 -18.99 -3.84 28.29
N LEU A 66 -19.49 -2.79 27.65
CA LEU A 66 -20.78 -2.82 26.96
C LEU A 66 -20.79 -3.79 25.77
N ALA A 67 -19.68 -3.90 25.03
CA ALA A 67 -19.55 -4.81 23.90
C ALA A 67 -19.45 -6.28 24.37
N ASP A 68 -18.70 -6.53 25.43
CA ASP A 68 -18.58 -7.86 26.04
C ASP A 68 -19.91 -8.35 26.63
N GLN A 69 -20.66 -7.45 27.29
CA GLN A 69 -22.03 -7.73 27.75
C GLN A 69 -22.99 -8.10 26.59
N ARG A 70 -22.72 -7.64 25.36
CA ARG A 70 -23.47 -8.02 24.15
C ARG A 70 -22.91 -9.25 23.43
N GLY A 71 -21.88 -9.89 23.99
CA GLY A 71 -21.26 -11.11 23.47
C GLY A 71 -20.33 -10.88 22.28
N HIS A 72 -19.85 -9.65 22.07
CA HIS A 72 -18.87 -9.34 21.03
C HIS A 72 -17.47 -9.78 21.46
N LEU A 73 -16.57 -9.99 20.49
CA LEU A 73 -15.15 -10.16 20.77
C LEU A 73 -14.49 -8.79 20.89
N VAL A 74 -14.01 -8.41 22.06
CA VAL A 74 -13.27 -7.15 22.28
C VAL A 74 -11.78 -7.44 22.27
N LEU A 75 -11.04 -6.77 21.39
CA LEU A 75 -9.59 -6.87 21.22
C LEU A 75 -9.02 -5.46 21.36
N ARG A 76 -8.00 -5.27 22.19
CA ARG A 76 -7.49 -3.93 22.56
C ARG A 76 -5.99 -3.87 22.40
N GLY A 77 -5.51 -2.86 21.70
CA GLY A 77 -4.09 -2.54 21.64
C GLY A 77 -3.82 -1.07 21.93
N GLN A 78 -2.63 -0.77 22.44
CA GLN A 78 -2.23 0.59 22.82
C GLN A 78 -0.93 1.01 22.14
N GLY A 79 -0.91 2.22 21.58
CA GLY A 79 0.32 2.84 21.07
C GLY A 79 1.24 3.27 22.22
N SER A 80 2.54 3.04 22.06
CA SER A 80 3.56 3.35 23.07
C SER A 80 4.65 4.23 22.49
N GLU A 81 5.06 5.27 23.22
CA GLU A 81 6.08 6.22 22.75
C GLU A 81 7.42 5.52 22.48
N LEU A 82 7.75 4.51 23.27
CA LEU A 82 9.01 3.76 23.15
C LEU A 82 8.96 2.74 22.01
N GLU A 83 7.77 2.26 21.67
CA GLU A 83 7.55 1.19 20.69
C GLU A 83 6.95 1.72 19.38
N ARG A 84 6.82 3.04 19.22
CA ARG A 84 6.36 3.73 18.00
C ARG A 84 7.11 3.37 16.72
N ASP A 85 8.22 2.66 16.87
CA ASP A 85 9.13 2.28 15.80
C ASP A 85 9.10 0.78 15.51
N ILE A 86 8.44 -0.01 16.36
CA ILE A 86 8.24 -1.44 16.16
C ILE A 86 7.08 -1.63 15.17
N PRO A 87 7.28 -2.29 14.03
CA PRO A 87 6.24 -2.42 13.01
C PRO A 87 5.02 -3.18 13.52
N PHE A 88 3.83 -2.67 13.23
CA PHE A 88 2.54 -3.27 13.60
C PHE A 88 2.25 -3.34 15.10
N ASN A 89 3.03 -2.65 15.95
CA ASN A 89 3.02 -2.91 17.39
C ASN A 89 1.64 -2.80 18.03
N VAL A 90 0.89 -1.73 17.77
CA VAL A 90 -0.46 -1.54 18.34
C VAL A 90 -1.46 -2.63 17.90
N VAL A 91 -1.21 -3.26 16.75
CA VAL A 91 -2.07 -4.31 16.19
C VAL A 91 -1.63 -5.69 16.71
N VAL A 92 -0.33 -5.90 16.87
CA VAL A 92 0.24 -7.09 17.54
C VAL A 92 -0.22 -7.14 18.98
N ASP A 93 -0.08 -6.03 19.71
CA ASP A 93 -0.58 -5.85 21.09
C ASP A 93 -2.07 -6.20 21.21
N ALA A 94 -2.87 -5.85 20.20
CA ALA A 94 -4.31 -6.14 20.19
C ALA A 94 -4.69 -7.59 19.90
N LEU A 95 -3.89 -8.33 19.12
CA LEU A 95 -4.33 -9.57 18.48
C LEU A 95 -3.49 -10.79 18.84
N ASP A 96 -2.19 -10.65 19.07
CA ASP A 96 -1.25 -11.78 19.10
C ASP A 96 -1.60 -12.83 20.16
N ASP A 97 -1.88 -12.39 21.39
CA ASP A 97 -2.24 -13.29 22.49
C ASP A 97 -3.56 -14.03 22.22
N TYR A 98 -4.57 -13.31 21.72
CA TYR A 98 -5.84 -13.94 21.36
C TYR A 98 -5.62 -15.00 20.28
N LEU A 99 -4.79 -14.71 19.27
CA LEU A 99 -4.45 -15.66 18.21
C LEU A 99 -3.76 -16.91 18.74
N GLY A 100 -2.90 -16.77 19.75
CA GLY A 100 -2.30 -17.91 20.46
C GLY A 100 -3.31 -18.83 21.14
N SER A 101 -4.51 -18.32 21.46
CA SER A 101 -5.61 -19.09 22.05
C SER A 101 -6.61 -19.67 21.04
N VAL A 102 -6.57 -19.25 19.76
CA VAL A 102 -7.49 -19.72 18.72
C VAL A 102 -7.09 -21.11 18.24
N ASP A 103 -8.08 -21.97 18.00
CA ASP A 103 -7.87 -23.31 17.42
C ASP A 103 -7.03 -23.25 16.12
N PRO A 104 -5.86 -23.92 16.08
CA PRO A 104 -5.02 -23.99 14.89
C PRO A 104 -5.74 -24.47 13.62
N ASP A 105 -6.71 -25.37 13.74
CA ASP A 105 -7.45 -25.89 12.57
C ASP A 105 -8.38 -24.84 11.97
N LYS A 106 -8.91 -23.94 12.80
CA LYS A 106 -9.67 -22.78 12.33
C LYS A 106 -8.76 -21.80 11.60
N LEU A 107 -7.58 -21.52 12.12
CA LEU A 107 -6.60 -20.63 11.45
C LEU A 107 -6.14 -21.19 10.09
N ARG A 108 -6.00 -22.52 9.97
CA ARG A 108 -5.68 -23.21 8.70
C ARG A 108 -6.70 -22.99 7.58
N THR A 109 -7.94 -22.60 7.89
CA THR A 109 -8.95 -22.25 6.87
C THR A 109 -8.57 -21.02 6.04
N LEU A 110 -7.68 -20.16 6.54
CA LEU A 110 -7.15 -19.02 5.79
C LEU A 110 -6.30 -19.46 4.58
N GLY A 111 -5.79 -20.69 4.61
CA GLY A 111 -4.85 -21.21 3.63
C GLY A 111 -3.41 -20.83 3.94
N ASN A 112 -2.47 -21.68 3.52
CA ASN A 112 -1.05 -21.58 3.89
C ASN A 112 -0.42 -20.23 3.54
N ALA A 113 -0.72 -19.68 2.35
CA ALA A 113 -0.15 -18.41 1.92
C ALA A 113 -0.51 -17.25 2.87
N ARG A 114 -1.75 -17.20 3.38
CA ARG A 114 -2.16 -16.14 4.31
C ARG A 114 -1.59 -16.35 5.70
N LEU A 115 -1.49 -17.60 6.15
CA LEU A 115 -0.86 -17.92 7.43
C LEU A 115 0.62 -17.59 7.44
N ASP A 116 1.32 -17.83 6.34
CA ASP A 116 2.74 -17.46 6.20
C ASP A 116 2.91 -15.93 6.34
N GLU A 117 2.03 -15.14 5.71
CA GLU A 117 2.02 -13.67 5.85
C GLU A 117 1.66 -13.21 7.27
N LEU A 118 0.62 -13.80 7.88
CA LEU A 118 0.21 -13.46 9.25
C LEU A 118 1.30 -13.80 10.27
N ALA A 119 2.02 -14.90 10.10
CA ALA A 119 3.15 -15.29 10.93
C ALA A 119 4.34 -14.32 10.81
N THR A 120 4.35 -13.40 9.84
CA THR A 120 5.36 -12.33 9.77
C THR A 120 5.02 -11.12 10.66
N VAL A 121 3.75 -10.97 11.02
CA VAL A 121 3.21 -9.87 11.83
C VAL A 121 2.99 -10.33 13.27
N PHE A 122 2.40 -11.51 13.45
CA PHE A 122 1.96 -12.06 14.74
C PHE A 122 2.88 -13.20 15.20
N PRO A 123 3.73 -12.98 16.21
CA PRO A 123 4.60 -14.00 16.77
C PRO A 123 3.89 -15.31 17.16
N ALA A 124 2.67 -15.23 17.70
CA ALA A 124 1.88 -16.40 18.10
C ALA A 124 1.59 -17.37 16.93
N LEU A 125 1.66 -16.89 15.69
CA LEU A 125 1.39 -17.69 14.48
C LEU A 125 2.65 -18.30 13.85
N HIS A 126 3.86 -17.98 14.35
CA HIS A 126 5.11 -18.58 13.86
C HIS A 126 5.12 -20.11 13.80
N PRO A 127 4.56 -20.87 14.77
CA PRO A 127 4.53 -22.34 14.70
C PRO A 127 3.62 -22.90 13.61
N LEU A 128 2.64 -22.11 13.14
CA LEU A 128 1.65 -22.51 12.15
C LEU A 128 2.04 -22.09 10.73
N GLY A 129 2.82 -21.03 10.59
CA GLY A 129 3.42 -20.61 9.33
C GLY A 129 4.64 -21.47 8.98
N ARG A 130 4.89 -21.67 7.69
CA ARG A 130 6.21 -22.11 7.22
C ARG A 130 7.02 -20.84 7.06
N THR A 131 7.96 -20.57 7.98
CA THR A 131 8.97 -19.54 7.74
C THR A 131 9.75 -19.92 6.48
N ARG A 132 9.33 -19.36 5.34
CA ARG A 132 10.12 -19.41 4.12
C ARG A 132 11.39 -18.61 4.38
N THR A 133 12.53 -19.30 4.41
CA THR A 133 13.85 -18.68 4.28
C THR A 133 14.06 -18.08 2.89
N ASP A 134 13.24 -18.47 1.91
CA ASP A 134 13.10 -17.74 0.65
C ASP A 134 12.16 -16.56 0.83
N THR A 135 12.75 -15.38 1.00
CA THR A 135 12.16 -14.05 0.85
C THR A 135 11.50 -13.89 -0.53
N SER A 136 10.35 -14.54 -0.72
CA SER A 136 9.42 -14.22 -1.79
C SER A 136 8.69 -12.95 -1.36
N GLU A 137 9.23 -11.81 -1.78
CA GLU A 137 8.94 -10.42 -1.42
C GLU A 137 7.58 -9.90 -1.90
N LEU A 138 6.53 -10.64 -1.61
CA LEU A 138 5.20 -10.32 -2.08
C LEU A 138 4.49 -9.39 -1.07
N ASP A 139 4.84 -8.09 -1.17
CA ASP A 139 4.06 -6.90 -0.77
C ASP A 139 3.67 -6.79 0.73
N ARG A 140 4.13 -5.75 1.44
CA ARG A 140 3.56 -5.32 2.76
C ARG A 140 2.03 -5.28 2.79
N TRP A 141 1.40 -5.04 1.63
CA TRP A 141 -0.04 -5.07 1.41
C TRP A 141 -0.67 -6.46 1.50
N GLN A 142 0.09 -7.53 1.40
CA GLN A 142 -0.38 -8.89 1.68
C GLN A 142 -0.54 -9.11 3.17
N ALA A 143 0.39 -8.63 4.00
CA ALA A 143 0.19 -8.58 5.44
C ALA A 143 -1.08 -7.78 5.78
N TYR A 144 -1.31 -6.61 5.17
CA TYR A 144 -2.53 -5.82 5.47
C TYR A 144 -3.82 -6.54 5.04
N ARG A 145 -3.82 -7.15 3.86
CA ARG A 145 -4.93 -7.99 3.39
C ARG A 145 -5.13 -9.23 4.26
N ALA A 146 -4.05 -9.82 4.74
CA ALA A 146 -4.09 -10.98 5.63
C ALA A 146 -4.67 -10.63 6.99
N VAL A 147 -4.30 -9.48 7.58
CA VAL A 147 -4.94 -8.96 8.80
C VAL A 147 -6.41 -8.68 8.56
N ARG A 148 -6.79 -8.06 7.43
CA ARG A 148 -8.20 -7.86 7.07
C ARG A 148 -8.96 -9.19 6.99
N TRP A 149 -8.41 -10.20 6.32
CA TRP A 149 -9.04 -11.53 6.23
C TRP A 149 -9.10 -12.24 7.58
N LEU A 150 -8.11 -12.01 8.44
CA LEU A 150 -8.14 -12.50 9.81
C LEU A 150 -9.31 -11.87 10.57
N LEU A 151 -9.51 -10.55 10.47
CA LEU A 151 -10.68 -9.88 11.07
C LEU A 151 -12.00 -10.43 10.51
N GLU A 152 -12.08 -10.72 9.20
CA GLU A 152 -13.25 -11.35 8.58
C GLU A 152 -13.50 -12.78 9.13
N LEU A 153 -12.44 -13.57 9.35
CA LEU A 153 -12.53 -14.90 9.95
C LEU A 153 -12.99 -14.83 11.42
N LEU A 154 -12.44 -13.91 12.21
CA LEU A 154 -12.81 -13.73 13.62
C LEU A 154 -14.26 -13.26 13.74
N ALA A 155 -14.68 -12.33 12.88
CA ALA A 155 -16.03 -11.77 12.84
C ALA A 155 -17.09 -12.73 12.28
N ALA A 156 -16.70 -13.87 11.71
CA ALA A 156 -17.64 -14.88 11.24
C ALA A 156 -18.41 -15.59 12.38
N GLU A 157 -17.81 -15.67 13.57
CA GLU A 157 -18.43 -16.32 14.74
C GLU A 157 -19.21 -15.34 15.62
N ARG A 158 -18.58 -14.21 15.95
CA ARG A 158 -19.16 -13.14 16.76
C ARG A 158 -18.62 -11.80 16.28
N PRO A 159 -19.40 -10.70 16.32
CA PRO A 159 -18.92 -9.38 15.94
C PRO A 159 -17.62 -9.01 16.68
N VAL A 160 -16.70 -8.36 15.99
CA VAL A 160 -15.40 -7.94 16.56
C VAL A 160 -15.41 -6.45 16.85
N VAL A 161 -14.95 -6.07 18.04
CA VAL A 161 -14.64 -4.70 18.42
C VAL A 161 -13.13 -4.60 18.61
N LEU A 162 -12.46 -3.97 17.65
CA LEU A 162 -11.03 -3.73 17.70
C LEU A 162 -10.78 -2.31 18.18
N VAL A 163 -10.21 -2.17 19.36
CA VAL A 163 -9.87 -0.89 19.98
C VAL A 163 -8.38 -0.65 19.84
N LEU A 164 -8.02 0.48 19.25
CA LEU A 164 -6.64 0.95 19.16
C LEU A 164 -6.54 2.31 19.84
N ASP A 165 -5.91 2.35 21.02
CA ASP A 165 -5.73 3.56 21.83
C ASP A 165 -4.34 4.19 21.59
N ASP A 166 -4.20 5.45 21.96
CA ASP A 166 -2.97 6.24 21.87
C ASP A 166 -2.28 6.21 20.49
N LEU A 167 -3.06 6.27 19.40
CA LEU A 167 -2.54 6.21 18.01
C LEU A 167 -1.61 7.36 17.61
N HIS A 168 -1.47 8.38 18.44
CA HIS A 168 -0.44 9.41 18.29
C HIS A 168 0.98 8.88 18.52
N TRP A 169 1.11 7.71 19.15
CA TRP A 169 2.36 6.96 19.30
C TRP A 169 2.39 5.66 18.49
N ALA A 170 1.40 5.40 17.62
CA ALA A 170 1.42 4.21 16.80
C ALA A 170 2.50 4.27 15.71
N ASP A 171 3.06 3.12 15.37
CA ASP A 171 4.05 3.00 14.30
C ASP A 171 3.43 3.24 12.91
N THR A 172 4.28 3.66 11.97
CA THR A 172 3.84 3.98 10.61
C THR A 172 3.16 2.79 9.92
N ALA A 173 3.60 1.55 10.13
CA ALA A 173 3.00 0.38 9.49
C ALA A 173 1.59 0.09 10.03
N SER A 174 1.36 0.31 11.33
CA SER A 174 0.03 0.28 11.94
C SER A 174 -0.89 1.37 11.40
N ILE A 175 -0.40 2.61 11.26
CA ILE A 175 -1.20 3.70 10.67
C ILE A 175 -1.55 3.40 9.21
N GLU A 176 -0.60 2.87 8.42
CA GLU A 176 -0.85 2.43 7.06
C GLU A 176 -1.89 1.29 7.00
N LEU A 177 -1.84 0.33 7.93
CA LEU A 177 -2.83 -0.74 8.04
C LEU A 177 -4.22 -0.21 8.41
N ILE A 178 -4.30 0.71 9.38
CA ILE A 178 -5.58 1.36 9.75
C ILE A 178 -6.15 2.11 8.55
N ALA A 179 -5.32 2.88 7.83
CA ALA A 179 -5.73 3.55 6.61
C ALA A 179 -6.18 2.56 5.53
N HIS A 180 -5.53 1.40 5.41
CA HIS A 180 -5.95 0.31 4.53
C HIS A 180 -7.32 -0.23 4.92
N LEU A 181 -7.57 -0.51 6.20
CA LEU A 181 -8.86 -1.02 6.69
C LEU A 181 -9.99 0.00 6.51
N LEU A 182 -9.74 1.29 6.76
CA LEU A 182 -10.73 2.36 6.53
C LEU A 182 -11.08 2.50 5.05
N ARG A 183 -10.06 2.44 4.18
CA ARG A 183 -10.23 2.53 2.71
C ARG A 183 -10.86 1.27 2.12
N ARG A 184 -10.58 0.11 2.73
CA ARG A 184 -11.02 -1.22 2.31
C ARG A 184 -11.55 -2.02 3.49
N PRO A 185 -12.78 -1.71 3.93
CA PRO A 185 -13.35 -2.34 5.11
C PRO A 185 -13.44 -3.86 4.95
N PRO A 186 -13.18 -4.64 6.03
CA PRO A 186 -13.50 -6.05 6.06
C PRO A 186 -14.97 -6.26 5.72
N SER A 187 -15.26 -7.29 4.92
CA SER A 187 -16.62 -7.70 4.59
C SER A 187 -17.24 -8.54 5.72
N ALA A 188 -17.12 -8.06 6.97
CA ALA A 188 -17.66 -8.71 8.16
C ALA A 188 -18.12 -7.68 9.21
N ASP A 189 -18.72 -8.16 10.30
CA ASP A 189 -19.27 -7.30 11.37
C ASP A 189 -18.13 -6.90 12.33
N VAL A 190 -17.52 -5.75 12.04
CA VAL A 190 -16.34 -5.22 12.75
C VAL A 190 -16.56 -3.75 13.11
N LEU A 191 -16.32 -3.39 14.37
CA LEU A 191 -16.20 -2.01 14.84
C LEU A 191 -14.74 -1.69 15.16
N LEU A 192 -14.18 -0.72 14.44
CA LEU A 192 -12.84 -0.20 14.67
C LEU A 192 -12.91 1.08 15.50
N VAL A 193 -12.41 1.05 16.74
CA VAL A 193 -12.35 2.22 17.63
C VAL A 193 -10.93 2.77 17.59
N LEU A 194 -10.79 4.06 17.24
CA LEU A 194 -9.52 4.73 17.03
C LEU A 194 -9.42 5.92 18.00
N ALA A 195 -8.48 5.87 18.93
CA ALA A 195 -8.31 6.94 19.91
C ALA A 195 -6.93 7.60 19.84
N TYR A 196 -6.91 8.94 19.88
CA TYR A 196 -5.69 9.74 19.75
C TYR A 196 -5.84 11.16 20.28
N ARG A 197 -4.72 11.88 20.38
CA ARG A 197 -4.64 13.31 20.70
C ARG A 197 -4.61 14.13 19.40
N PRO A 198 -5.58 15.05 19.14
CA PRO A 198 -5.69 15.74 17.86
C PRO A 198 -4.41 16.43 17.38
N ARG A 199 -3.70 17.13 18.28
CA ARG A 199 -2.48 17.90 17.94
C ARG A 199 -1.29 17.02 17.58
N GLN A 200 -1.25 15.81 18.12
CA GLN A 200 -0.15 14.84 17.96
C GLN A 200 -0.52 13.72 16.98
N ALA A 201 -1.67 13.81 16.32
CA ALA A 201 -2.14 12.78 15.40
C ALA A 201 -1.23 12.69 14.16
N PRO A 202 -0.86 11.48 13.71
CA PRO A 202 -0.14 11.32 12.46
C PRO A 202 -0.98 11.87 11.30
N ILE A 203 -0.37 12.68 10.43
CA ILE A 203 -1.04 13.31 9.29
C ILE A 203 -1.71 12.24 8.38
N ALA A 204 -1.08 11.08 8.23
CA ALA A 204 -1.63 9.97 7.46
C ALA A 204 -2.92 9.40 8.08
N LEU A 205 -3.02 9.36 9.42
CA LEU A 205 -4.22 8.91 10.12
C LEU A 205 -5.36 9.91 9.93
N THR A 206 -5.09 11.21 10.11
CA THR A 206 -6.11 12.26 9.94
C THR A 206 -6.62 12.30 8.50
N ALA A 207 -5.73 12.23 7.51
CA ALA A 207 -6.10 12.17 6.09
C ALA A 207 -6.95 10.93 5.76
N ALA A 208 -6.62 9.77 6.33
CA ALA A 208 -7.40 8.54 6.13
C ALA A 208 -8.81 8.65 6.74
N LEU A 209 -8.93 9.24 7.94
CA LEU A 209 -10.21 9.47 8.62
C LEU A 209 -11.08 10.50 7.90
N GLU A 210 -10.49 11.54 7.31
CA GLU A 210 -11.19 12.52 6.47
C GLU A 210 -11.75 11.87 5.21
N ALA A 211 -10.91 11.15 4.46
CA ALA A 211 -11.32 10.44 3.25
C ALA A 211 -12.41 9.38 3.53
N ALA A 212 -12.38 8.72 4.70
CA ALA A 212 -13.41 7.78 5.11
C ALA A 212 -14.73 8.46 5.50
N GLY A 213 -14.68 9.70 6.00
CA GLY A 213 -15.85 10.50 6.36
C GLY A 213 -16.65 10.98 5.15
N ASP A 214 -15.97 11.37 4.07
CA ASP A 214 -16.60 11.86 2.83
C ASP A 214 -17.24 10.74 1.98
N ALA A 215 -16.88 9.48 2.24
CA ALA A 215 -17.36 8.31 1.49
C ALA A 215 -18.77 7.82 1.89
N ILE A 216 -19.43 8.44 2.88
CA ILE A 216 -20.80 8.09 3.27
C ILE A 216 -21.78 8.77 2.30
N PRO A 217 -22.51 8.04 1.43
CA PRO A 217 -23.45 8.66 0.53
C PRO A 217 -24.62 9.24 1.33
N THR A 218 -24.75 10.57 1.35
CA THR A 218 -25.91 11.33 1.83
C THR A 218 -27.14 11.17 0.91
N ARG A 219 -27.39 9.95 0.41
CA ARG A 219 -28.42 9.67 -0.60
C ARG A 219 -29.85 9.52 -0.06
N THR A 220 -30.06 9.62 1.25
CA THR A 220 -31.40 9.42 1.85
C THR A 220 -32.16 10.70 2.15
N ALA A 221 -31.55 11.89 2.07
CA ALA A 221 -32.23 13.15 2.36
C ALA A 221 -33.03 13.71 1.16
N GLN A 222 -32.59 13.49 -0.08
CA GLN A 222 -33.25 14.06 -1.27
C GLN A 222 -34.45 13.25 -1.79
N GLN A 223 -34.53 11.94 -1.51
CA GLN A 223 -35.67 11.13 -1.97
C GLN A 223 -36.89 11.24 -1.04
N ALA A 224 -36.70 11.45 0.27
CA ALA A 224 -37.81 11.72 1.19
C ALA A 224 -38.47 13.09 0.94
N SER A 225 -37.70 14.08 0.48
CA SER A 225 -38.24 15.41 0.14
C SER A 225 -39.06 15.43 -1.15
N GLN A 226 -38.85 14.50 -2.09
CA GLN A 226 -39.61 14.43 -3.35
C GLN A 226 -40.91 13.60 -3.24
N GLN A 227 -41.08 12.82 -2.17
CA GLN A 227 -42.29 12.04 -1.94
C GLN A 227 -43.33 12.74 -1.05
N ASN A 228 -42.96 13.84 -0.38
CA ASN A 228 -43.89 14.66 0.41
C ASN A 228 -44.47 15.87 -0.33
N SER A 229 -44.22 16.04 -1.63
CA SER A 229 -44.77 17.14 -2.43
C SER A 229 -45.94 16.73 -3.34
N ARG A 230 -46.72 15.71 -2.96
CA ARG A 230 -47.98 15.33 -3.63
C ARG A 230 -49.14 15.21 -2.65
N THR A 231 -49.45 16.28 -1.93
CA THR A 231 -50.80 16.60 -1.45
C THR A 231 -50.81 18.05 -0.98
N GLY A 232 -51.58 18.91 -1.65
CA GLY A 232 -51.84 20.28 -1.21
C GLY A 232 -51.66 21.32 -2.31
N ALA A 233 -52.63 21.39 -3.22
CA ALA A 233 -52.83 22.57 -4.06
C ALA A 233 -53.73 23.56 -3.28
N VAL A 234 -53.31 24.82 -3.11
CA VAL A 234 -54.07 26.07 -3.30
C VAL A 234 -53.05 27.22 -3.47
N ASP A 235 -53.41 28.15 -4.36
CA ASP A 235 -52.66 29.21 -5.05
C ASP A 235 -52.62 30.56 -4.24
N PRO A 236 -52.23 31.74 -4.79
CA PRO A 236 -50.87 32.31 -4.78
C PRO A 236 -50.77 33.72 -4.13
N GLY A 237 -49.53 34.21 -3.91
CA GLY A 237 -49.26 35.65 -3.86
C GLY A 237 -48.02 36.08 -3.06
N GLY A 238 -47.13 36.85 -3.69
CA GLY A 238 -46.25 37.80 -2.99
C GLY A 238 -44.73 37.63 -3.21
N THR A 239 -44.18 38.59 -3.94
CA THR A 239 -42.78 38.83 -4.35
C THR A 239 -41.80 39.23 -3.21
N PRO A 240 -40.47 39.35 -3.49
CA PRO A 240 -39.36 39.11 -2.55
C PRO A 240 -38.75 40.37 -1.91
N GLY A 241 -37.95 40.20 -0.83
CA GLY A 241 -37.15 41.30 -0.27
C GLY A 241 -36.17 40.93 0.85
N SER A 242 -34.87 40.94 0.51
CA SER A 242 -33.70 41.49 1.23
C SER A 242 -33.41 41.23 2.73
N ALA A 243 -32.20 40.70 2.96
CA ALA A 243 -31.07 41.22 3.76
C ALA A 243 -31.09 41.28 5.31
N ASP A 244 -29.89 40.96 5.85
CA ASP A 244 -29.23 41.39 7.09
C ASP A 244 -29.43 40.68 8.44
N SER A 245 -28.43 39.84 8.79
CA SER A 245 -27.49 39.97 9.94
C SER A 245 -28.00 39.84 11.42
N PRO A 246 -27.10 39.62 12.42
CA PRO A 246 -27.16 38.44 13.28
C PRO A 246 -27.56 38.72 14.74
N GLY A 247 -28.14 37.70 15.40
CA GLY A 247 -28.37 37.68 16.84
C GLY A 247 -28.48 36.26 17.39
N ALA A 248 -27.57 35.89 18.29
CA ALA A 248 -27.68 34.72 19.17
C ALA A 248 -28.45 35.12 20.47
N PRO A 249 -28.71 34.22 21.45
CA PRO A 249 -29.03 32.79 21.43
C PRO A 249 -30.41 32.51 22.10
N GLY A 250 -31.01 31.34 21.89
CA GLY A 250 -32.28 30.98 22.54
C GLY A 250 -32.60 29.49 22.49
N SER A 251 -32.47 28.85 23.64
CA SER A 251 -32.76 27.44 23.91
C SER A 251 -34.26 27.12 23.87
N ALA A 252 -34.67 26.13 23.06
CA ALA A 252 -35.83 25.26 23.32
C ALA A 252 -35.78 24.04 22.37
N GLY A 253 -35.66 22.82 22.92
CA GLY A 253 -36.01 21.58 22.21
C GLY A 253 -37.50 21.25 22.40
N PRO A 254 -38.03 20.08 21.96
CA PRO A 254 -37.40 18.97 21.22
C PRO A 254 -38.19 18.55 19.95
N GLY A 255 -37.46 18.15 18.90
CA GLY A 255 -38.01 17.51 17.69
C GLY A 255 -37.15 16.32 17.31
N ALA A 256 -37.11 15.31 18.18
CA ALA A 256 -36.24 14.16 18.05
C ALA A 256 -36.85 13.11 17.09
N THR A 257 -36.46 13.16 15.81
CA THR A 257 -36.43 11.98 14.93
C THR A 257 -35.47 12.24 13.75
N SER A 258 -34.20 11.87 13.94
CA SER A 258 -33.26 11.31 12.94
C SER A 258 -31.84 11.33 13.53
N ALA A 259 -31.51 10.37 14.39
CA ALA A 259 -30.15 10.21 14.92
C ALA A 259 -29.40 9.16 14.09
N ALA A 260 -28.94 9.56 12.91
CA ALA A 260 -27.89 8.87 12.17
C ALA A 260 -26.68 9.79 12.11
N THR A 261 -25.75 9.65 13.07
CA THR A 261 -24.33 10.02 12.91
C THR A 261 -23.61 9.73 14.22
N VAL A 262 -22.73 8.74 14.25
CA VAL A 262 -21.52 8.90 15.08
C VAL A 262 -20.31 8.30 14.37
N PRO A 263 -19.58 9.11 13.59
CA PRO A 263 -18.22 8.76 13.19
C PRO A 263 -17.15 9.33 14.16
N ARG A 264 -17.47 10.32 15.02
CA ARG A 264 -16.46 11.00 15.88
C ARG A 264 -17.00 11.44 17.25
N ILE A 265 -16.22 11.24 18.30
CA ILE A 265 -16.44 11.73 19.67
C ILE A 265 -15.24 12.60 20.06
N ARG A 266 -15.46 13.89 20.26
CA ARG A 266 -14.44 14.81 20.80
C ARG A 266 -14.70 15.05 22.28
N LEU A 267 -13.74 14.72 23.13
CA LEU A 267 -13.80 14.97 24.57
C LEU A 267 -13.23 16.35 24.89
N GLY A 268 -14.03 17.14 25.60
CA GLY A 268 -13.65 18.45 26.14
C GLY A 268 -13.50 18.42 27.66
N ALA A 269 -13.08 19.55 28.22
CA ALA A 269 -12.97 19.74 29.67
C ALA A 269 -14.33 19.59 30.38
N LEU A 270 -14.29 19.10 31.63
CA LEU A 270 -15.47 19.03 32.49
C LEU A 270 -15.99 20.42 32.80
N SER A 271 -17.31 20.53 32.97
CA SER A 271 -17.91 21.70 33.57
C SER A 271 -17.55 21.78 35.07
N PRO A 272 -17.68 22.95 35.74
CA PRO A 272 -17.45 23.05 37.17
C PRO A 272 -18.32 22.07 37.98
N ALA A 273 -19.57 21.86 37.57
CA ALA A 273 -20.50 20.95 38.24
C ALA A 273 -20.08 19.47 38.08
N ASP A 274 -19.60 19.07 36.90
CA ASP A 274 -19.11 17.71 36.66
C ASP A 274 -17.77 17.46 37.37
N ALA A 275 -16.89 18.46 37.40
CA ALA A 275 -15.65 18.41 38.18
C ALA A 275 -15.95 18.26 39.68
N ASP A 276 -16.99 18.93 40.17
CA ASP A 276 -17.41 18.79 41.55
C ASP A 276 -17.99 17.39 41.84
N ALA A 277 -18.78 16.84 40.91
CA ALA A 277 -19.28 15.47 41.02
C ALA A 277 -18.16 14.43 41.03
N LEU A 278 -17.11 14.62 40.21
CA LEU A 278 -15.95 13.74 40.14
C LEU A 278 -15.17 13.68 41.47
N LEU A 279 -14.97 14.83 42.12
CA LEU A 279 -14.20 14.94 43.37
C LEU A 279 -14.99 14.51 44.63
N GLY A 280 -16.29 14.25 44.52
CA GLY A 280 -17.18 13.90 45.66
C GLY A 280 -17.52 15.09 46.56
N GLN A 281 -18.29 14.86 47.65
CA GLN A 281 -18.79 15.91 48.57
C GLN A 281 -17.82 16.29 49.72
N GLY A 282 -16.58 15.81 49.70
CA GLY A 282 -15.58 16.08 50.74
C GLY A 282 -14.56 17.16 50.33
N GLY A 283 -14.21 18.06 51.26
CA GLY A 283 -13.15 19.08 51.08
C GLY A 283 -13.62 20.54 51.04
N ASP A 284 -12.69 21.49 51.17
CA ASP A 284 -12.95 22.94 51.13
C ASP A 284 -13.38 23.41 49.72
N PRO A 285 -14.56 24.05 49.56
CA PRO A 285 -15.02 24.61 48.28
C PRO A 285 -14.03 25.57 47.60
N ALA A 286 -13.26 26.34 48.37
CA ALA A 286 -12.28 27.27 47.80
C ALA A 286 -11.09 26.52 47.18
N ALA A 287 -10.68 25.40 47.77
CA ALA A 287 -9.64 24.53 47.23
C ALA A 287 -10.08 23.87 45.91
N ARG A 288 -11.34 23.41 45.84
CA ARG A 288 -11.92 22.79 44.64
C ARG A 288 -12.01 23.77 43.47
N ALA A 289 -12.48 24.99 43.72
CA ALA A 289 -12.51 26.05 42.72
C ALA A 289 -11.10 26.41 42.20
N ARG A 290 -10.08 26.35 43.08
CA ARG A 290 -8.68 26.54 42.69
C ARG A 290 -8.18 25.39 41.80
N TRP A 291 -8.42 24.14 42.18
CA TRP A 291 -8.04 22.97 41.38
C TRP A 291 -8.71 22.98 40.01
N TYR A 292 -9.99 23.36 39.92
CA TYR A 292 -10.70 23.51 38.64
C TYR A 292 -10.05 24.55 37.72
N ARG A 293 -9.73 25.74 38.24
CA ARG A 293 -9.03 26.77 37.45
C ARG A 293 -7.64 26.32 36.99
N GLN A 294 -6.89 25.62 37.85
CA GLN A 294 -5.54 25.16 37.55
C GLN A 294 -5.49 23.96 36.60
N SER A 295 -6.49 23.08 36.68
CA SER A 295 -6.65 21.91 35.79
C SER A 295 -7.29 22.25 34.44
N GLY A 296 -7.91 23.42 34.32
CA GLY A 296 -8.73 23.77 33.15
C GLY A 296 -9.92 22.82 32.94
N GLY A 297 -10.38 22.14 33.99
CA GLY A 297 -11.46 21.15 33.92
C GLY A 297 -11.04 19.76 33.40
N ASN A 298 -9.75 19.49 33.25
CA ASN A 298 -9.27 18.15 32.90
C ASN A 298 -9.43 17.17 34.09
N PRO A 299 -10.13 16.02 33.94
CA PRO A 299 -10.37 15.05 35.02
C PRO A 299 -9.11 14.56 35.72
N PHE A 300 -8.09 14.14 34.97
CA PHE A 300 -6.85 13.63 35.54
C PHE A 300 -6.11 14.72 36.33
N TYR A 301 -6.04 15.94 35.79
CA TYR A 301 -5.41 17.07 36.47
C TYR A 301 -6.15 17.44 37.77
N LEU A 302 -7.48 17.39 37.76
CA LEU A 302 -8.31 17.62 38.94
C LEU A 302 -8.01 16.60 40.04
N GLU A 303 -8.06 15.31 39.71
CA GLU A 303 -7.80 14.22 40.65
C GLU A 303 -6.37 14.29 41.20
N GLN A 304 -5.39 14.58 40.34
CA GLN A 304 -3.99 14.71 40.74
C GLN A 304 -3.78 15.88 41.72
N LEU A 305 -4.34 17.07 41.44
CA LEU A 305 -4.24 18.22 42.33
C LEU A 305 -4.93 17.98 43.68
N ALA A 306 -6.07 17.28 43.68
CA ALA A 306 -6.79 16.91 44.89
C ALA A 306 -5.99 15.87 45.72
N ARG A 307 -5.42 14.86 45.07
CA ARG A 307 -4.60 13.81 45.70
C ARG A 307 -3.35 14.37 46.37
N THR A 308 -2.62 15.29 45.73
CA THR A 308 -1.42 15.86 46.35
C THR A 308 -1.75 16.79 47.53
N SER A 309 -2.93 17.40 47.52
CA SER A 309 -3.39 18.28 48.61
C SER A 309 -3.75 17.53 49.90
N SER A 310 -3.92 16.20 49.85
CA SER A 310 -4.16 15.36 51.03
C SER A 310 -2.88 14.74 51.61
N LEU A 311 -1.71 14.95 50.99
CA LEU A 311 -0.42 14.53 51.53
C LEU A 311 0.00 15.40 52.74
N PRO A 312 0.68 14.84 53.76
CA PRO A 312 1.15 15.61 54.91
C PRO A 312 2.07 16.76 54.49
N SER A 313 1.92 17.94 55.12
CA SER A 313 2.63 19.18 54.75
C SER A 313 4.16 19.12 54.83
N SER A 314 4.73 18.06 55.42
CA SER A 314 6.18 17.78 55.44
C SER A 314 6.74 17.28 54.10
N VAL A 315 5.88 16.81 53.19
CA VAL A 315 6.23 16.30 51.85
C VAL A 315 5.82 17.29 50.75
N ALA A 316 4.86 18.19 51.04
CA ALA A 316 4.23 19.10 50.09
C ALA A 316 4.95 20.46 49.90
N ARG A 317 6.08 20.71 50.58
CA ARG A 317 6.89 21.92 50.38
C ARG A 317 8.11 21.60 49.51
N PRO A 318 8.34 22.30 48.38
CA PRO A 318 9.69 22.41 47.85
C PRO A 318 10.56 23.01 48.96
N ALA A 319 11.76 22.49 49.18
CA ALA A 319 12.66 22.96 50.23
C ALA A 319 12.90 24.47 50.04
N ALA A 320 12.48 25.27 51.01
CA ALA A 320 12.80 26.70 51.04
C ALA A 320 14.32 26.85 51.25
N VAL A 321 14.97 27.55 50.31
CA VAL A 321 16.38 27.96 50.43
C VAL A 321 16.51 28.92 51.64
N PRO A 322 17.48 28.73 52.55
CA PRO A 322 17.69 29.64 53.67
C PRO A 322 18.18 31.00 53.17
N GLY A 323 17.51 32.06 53.61
CA GLY A 323 17.72 33.43 53.11
C GLY A 323 19.08 34.04 53.41
N GLY A 324 19.57 34.82 52.43
CA GLY A 324 20.63 35.81 52.58
C GLY A 324 20.06 37.22 52.76
N VAL A 325 20.58 37.90 53.78
CA VAL A 325 20.39 39.27 54.27
C VAL A 325 20.11 40.34 53.19
N GLY A 326 19.21 41.26 53.50
CA GLY A 326 18.66 42.28 52.58
C GLY A 326 19.50 43.54 52.32
N GLY A 327 18.95 44.40 51.47
CA GLY A 327 19.43 45.76 51.24
C GLY A 327 18.94 46.43 49.93
N GLY A 328 17.87 47.23 50.03
CA GLY A 328 17.77 48.60 49.46
C GLY A 328 17.76 48.89 47.95
N MET A 329 16.58 49.30 47.46
CA MET A 329 16.27 50.39 46.51
C MET A 329 16.84 50.42 45.07
N GLY A 330 15.94 50.65 44.09
CA GLY A 330 16.27 51.34 42.82
C GLY A 330 15.40 50.95 41.61
N SER A 331 14.42 51.79 41.26
CA SER A 331 13.58 51.73 40.06
C SER A 331 14.31 52.19 38.79
N GLY A 332 14.09 51.53 37.63
CA GLY A 332 14.47 52.06 36.31
C GLY A 332 14.21 51.09 35.14
N MET A 333 13.52 51.57 34.10
CA MET A 333 13.16 50.86 32.86
C MET A 333 14.36 50.49 31.96
N GLY A 334 14.19 49.47 31.10
CA GLY A 334 14.68 49.48 29.71
C GLY A 334 15.60 48.35 29.24
N SER A 335 15.05 47.47 28.38
CA SER A 335 15.62 46.77 27.21
C SER A 335 17.14 46.56 27.08
N GLY A 336 17.54 45.31 26.79
CA GLY A 336 18.76 45.01 26.02
C GLY A 336 19.66 43.92 26.59
N ALA A 337 19.52 42.72 26.02
CA ALA A 337 20.49 41.62 25.89
C ALA A 337 21.66 41.44 26.89
N ASN A 338 21.69 40.19 27.37
CA ASN A 338 22.82 39.25 27.39
C ASN A 338 23.56 38.96 28.71
N LEU A 339 23.73 37.65 28.89
CA LEU A 339 24.89 36.95 29.46
C LEU A 339 24.98 36.78 30.98
N LEU A 340 24.93 35.50 31.35
CA LEU A 340 25.42 34.87 32.59
C LEU A 340 24.53 35.01 33.83
N GLY A 341 23.71 33.97 34.08
CA GLY A 341 23.10 33.70 35.37
C GLY A 341 21.65 33.21 35.29
N GLY A 342 21.43 31.96 34.89
CA GLY A 342 20.13 31.31 34.95
C GLY A 342 20.18 30.14 35.93
N GLY A 343 19.44 30.25 37.03
CA GLY A 343 19.43 29.30 38.15
C GLY A 343 18.66 28.01 37.85
N VAL A 344 19.06 26.98 38.58
CA VAL A 344 18.76 25.53 38.46
C VAL A 344 17.27 25.16 38.75
N GLU A 345 16.35 26.12 38.79
CA GLU A 345 14.92 25.87 39.09
C GLU A 345 14.00 25.83 37.84
N ASP A 346 14.40 26.41 36.70
CA ASP A 346 13.59 26.41 35.46
C ASP A 346 13.64 25.07 34.68
N ASP A 347 14.65 24.23 34.91
CA ASP A 347 14.90 23.01 34.12
C ASP A 347 13.96 21.83 34.46
N LEU A 348 13.28 21.86 35.62
CA LEU A 348 12.29 20.84 35.99
C LEU A 348 10.92 21.05 35.31
N LEU A 349 10.65 22.28 34.84
CA LEU A 349 9.39 22.65 34.17
C LEU A 349 9.54 22.72 32.64
N GLY A 350 10.76 22.91 32.11
CA GLY A 350 11.00 22.97 30.66
C GLY A 350 10.65 21.71 29.87
N GLY A 351 10.67 20.53 30.51
CA GLY A 351 10.30 19.26 29.88
C GLY A 351 8.80 19.06 29.63
N PHE A 352 7.93 19.86 30.28
CA PHE A 352 6.47 19.83 30.07
C PHE A 352 5.99 20.79 28.97
N ALA A 353 6.88 21.59 28.39
CA ALA A 353 6.52 22.59 27.39
C ALA A 353 5.99 22.00 26.06
N ASP A 354 6.33 20.74 25.76
CA ASP A 354 5.84 20.03 24.55
C ASP A 354 4.47 19.33 24.74
N ASP A 355 3.95 19.23 25.97
CA ASP A 355 2.80 18.37 26.31
C ASP A 355 1.64 19.10 27.04
N ASP A 356 1.65 20.45 27.08
CA ASP A 356 0.56 21.31 27.61
C ASP A 356 0.10 20.98 29.06
N VAL A 357 0.95 20.36 29.90
CA VAL A 357 0.59 20.05 31.30
C VAL A 357 0.70 21.32 32.17
N PRO A 358 -0.36 21.73 32.90
CA PRO A 358 -0.29 22.91 33.76
C PRO A 358 0.83 22.80 34.81
N PRO A 359 1.62 23.86 35.08
CA PRO A 359 2.76 23.81 36.02
C PRO A 359 2.39 23.30 37.42
N ALA A 360 1.18 23.62 37.89
CA ALA A 360 0.67 23.14 39.17
C ALA A 360 0.48 21.62 39.20
N VAL A 361 0.08 21.01 38.08
CA VAL A 361 -0.10 19.56 37.95
C VAL A 361 1.25 18.87 37.84
N ALA A 362 2.18 19.43 37.05
CA ALA A 362 3.56 18.94 36.96
C ALA A 362 4.23 18.93 38.35
N ALA A 363 4.10 20.02 39.11
CA ALA A 363 4.57 20.10 40.49
C ALA A 363 3.90 19.07 41.41
N ALA A 364 2.60 18.82 41.23
CA ALA A 364 1.84 17.86 42.02
C ALA A 364 2.28 16.40 41.76
N VAL A 365 2.54 16.04 40.50
CA VAL A 365 3.13 14.74 40.12
C VAL A 365 4.58 14.64 40.63
N GLY A 366 5.36 15.70 40.48
CA GLY A 366 6.73 15.78 40.99
C GLY A 366 6.82 15.56 42.50
N ALA A 367 5.91 16.15 43.27
CA ALA A 367 5.84 15.96 44.73
C ALA A 367 5.52 14.51 45.12
N GLU A 368 4.62 13.84 44.39
CA GLU A 368 4.30 12.42 44.61
C GLU A 368 5.50 11.51 44.30
N ILE A 369 6.23 11.78 43.22
CA ILE A 369 7.45 11.04 42.86
C ILE A 369 8.59 11.33 43.86
N ALA A 370 8.71 12.56 44.35
CA ALA A 370 9.68 12.97 45.35
C ALA A 370 9.43 12.30 46.72
N ALA A 371 8.17 12.00 47.04
CA ALA A 371 7.77 11.29 48.26
C ALA A 371 8.24 9.83 48.31
N LEU A 372 8.53 9.21 47.15
CA LEU A 372 9.00 7.83 47.08
C LEU A 372 10.41 7.69 47.69
N PRO A 373 10.74 6.52 48.28
CA PRO A 373 12.12 6.19 48.65
C PRO A 373 13.07 6.30 47.45
N VAL A 374 14.31 6.71 47.68
CA VAL A 374 15.30 6.98 46.62
C VAL A 374 15.47 5.81 45.66
N LEU A 375 15.61 4.58 46.19
CA LEU A 375 15.76 3.37 45.37
C LEU A 375 14.50 3.05 44.56
N VAL A 376 13.32 3.27 45.12
CA VAL A 376 12.03 3.06 44.43
C VAL A 376 11.82 4.11 43.33
N ARG A 377 12.24 5.36 43.56
CA ARG A 377 12.23 6.41 42.54
C ARG A 377 13.19 6.10 41.39
N LEU A 378 14.39 5.62 41.68
CA LEU A 378 15.33 5.16 40.64
C LEU A 378 14.75 3.98 39.84
N PHE A 379 14.10 3.03 40.52
CA PHE A 379 13.40 1.93 39.87
C PHE A 379 12.26 2.43 38.97
N ALA A 380 11.44 3.38 39.43
CA ALA A 380 10.40 4.00 38.61
C ALA A 380 10.98 4.73 37.38
N GLN A 381 12.11 5.42 37.52
CA GLN A 381 12.82 6.05 36.40
C GLN A 381 13.34 5.00 35.41
N GLY A 382 13.88 3.88 35.91
CA GLY A 382 14.29 2.74 35.08
C GLY A 382 13.11 2.08 34.38
N ALA A 383 11.98 1.92 35.06
CA ALA A 383 10.72 1.44 34.50
C ALA A 383 10.22 2.34 33.36
N ALA A 384 10.28 3.67 33.54
CA ALA A 384 9.90 4.63 32.51
C ALA A 384 10.81 4.56 31.27
N VAL A 385 12.07 4.16 31.42
CA VAL A 385 13.02 3.89 30.32
C VAL A 385 12.76 2.54 29.65
N ALA A 386 12.39 1.52 30.44
CA ALA A 386 12.25 0.14 29.97
C ALA A 386 11.04 -0.11 29.06
N GLY A 387 9.95 0.64 29.21
CA GLY A 387 8.71 0.42 28.46
C GLY A 387 7.49 1.13 29.06
N ASP A 388 6.40 1.25 28.29
CA ASP A 388 5.09 1.63 28.84
C ASP A 388 4.52 0.48 29.68
N ALA A 389 4.64 -0.77 29.20
CA ALA A 389 4.51 -2.00 29.97
C ALA A 389 5.89 -2.64 30.19
N PHE A 390 6.41 -2.58 31.42
CA PHE A 390 7.79 -2.96 31.70
C PHE A 390 7.91 -4.31 32.41
N ASP A 391 9.02 -4.99 32.12
CA ASP A 391 9.52 -6.13 32.89
C ASP A 391 10.32 -5.60 34.10
N PRO A 392 10.03 -6.03 35.35
CA PRO A 392 10.71 -5.53 36.55
C PRO A 392 12.24 -5.66 36.50
N GLU A 393 12.75 -6.73 35.89
CA GLU A 393 14.19 -6.94 35.79
C GLU A 393 14.84 -5.99 34.76
N LEU A 394 14.18 -5.71 33.62
CA LEU A 394 14.65 -4.69 32.68
C LEU A 394 14.61 -3.28 33.30
N ALA A 395 13.56 -2.98 34.07
CA ALA A 395 13.44 -1.72 34.82
C ALA A 395 14.56 -1.57 35.86
N ALA A 396 14.88 -2.64 36.60
CA ALA A 396 15.99 -2.66 37.54
C ALA A 396 17.34 -2.47 36.83
N ALA A 397 17.58 -3.16 35.70
CA ALA A 397 18.80 -2.97 34.92
C ALA A 397 18.95 -1.54 34.41
N ALA A 398 17.89 -0.95 33.84
CA ALA A 398 17.86 0.45 33.42
C ALA A 398 18.11 1.40 34.60
N ALA A 399 17.59 1.09 35.79
CA ALA A 399 17.83 1.85 37.02
C ALA A 399 19.24 1.68 37.60
N GLY A 400 20.01 0.67 37.16
CA GLY A 400 21.29 0.30 37.77
C GLY A 400 21.14 -0.41 39.12
N LEU A 401 20.00 -1.05 39.35
CA LEU A 401 19.68 -1.80 40.57
C LEU A 401 19.91 -3.31 40.36
N PRO A 402 20.16 -4.08 41.44
CA PRO A 402 20.33 -5.53 41.34
C PRO A 402 19.07 -6.19 40.78
N THR A 403 19.21 -7.07 39.78
CA THR A 403 18.08 -7.75 39.12
C THR A 403 17.64 -9.06 39.79
N ALA A 404 18.40 -9.53 40.81
CA ALA A 404 18.30 -10.83 41.52
C ALA A 404 18.41 -12.08 40.60
N ALA A 405 19.27 -13.08 40.79
CA ALA A 405 20.30 -13.38 41.79
C ALA A 405 21.61 -13.67 41.04
N THR A 406 22.60 -12.78 41.14
CA THR A 406 23.99 -13.19 41.03
C THR A 406 24.28 -13.97 42.33
N PRO A 407 24.78 -15.22 42.29
CA PRO A 407 25.23 -15.85 43.51
C PRO A 407 26.32 -14.94 44.08
N ALA A 408 26.12 -14.44 45.29
CA ALA A 408 27.17 -13.76 46.03
C ALA A 408 28.35 -14.74 46.13
N THR A 409 29.36 -14.58 45.27
CA THR A 409 30.66 -15.19 45.51
C THR A 409 31.17 -14.61 46.82
N GLY A 410 31.34 -15.50 47.80
CA GLY A 410 31.23 -15.16 49.21
C GLY A 410 32.19 -14.09 49.72
N ALA A 411 31.68 -13.24 50.60
CA ALA A 411 32.40 -12.72 51.75
C ALA A 411 31.41 -12.15 52.79
N ALA A 412 31.34 -12.87 53.91
CA ALA A 412 31.02 -12.41 55.26
C ALA A 412 29.65 -11.75 55.54
N ALA A 413 28.72 -12.60 55.99
CA ALA A 413 27.82 -12.24 57.07
C ALA A 413 28.64 -12.03 58.37
N SER A 414 28.75 -10.79 58.83
CA SER A 414 28.98 -10.48 60.24
C SER A 414 28.43 -9.10 60.54
N GLY A 415 27.43 -9.05 61.41
CA GLY A 415 26.60 -7.88 61.63
C GLY A 415 27.29 -6.71 62.32
N ARG A 416 26.89 -5.50 61.92
CA ARG A 416 26.37 -4.39 62.75
C ARG A 416 25.89 -3.30 61.81
N GLY A 417 24.71 -2.76 62.10
CA GLY A 417 23.92 -2.01 61.14
C GLY A 417 24.48 -0.67 60.69
N THR A 418 24.20 -0.37 59.42
CA THR A 418 23.63 0.88 58.92
C THR A 418 22.69 0.50 57.78
N GLY A 419 21.47 1.05 57.76
CA GLY A 419 20.46 0.73 56.77
C GLY A 419 20.90 1.09 55.35
N GLY A 420 20.80 0.13 54.45
CA GLY A 420 21.06 0.28 53.03
C GLY A 420 21.35 -1.08 52.39
N ALA A 421 20.74 -1.33 51.23
CA ALA A 421 21.01 -2.43 50.29
C ALA A 421 20.42 -3.81 50.64
N ASP A 422 19.17 -4.02 50.24
CA ASP A 422 18.78 -5.06 49.27
C ASP A 422 17.28 -4.88 48.96
N LEU A 423 16.93 -3.80 48.24
CA LEU A 423 15.57 -3.66 47.70
C LEU A 423 15.48 -4.50 46.43
N SER A 424 14.71 -5.59 46.45
CA SER A 424 14.53 -6.38 45.23
C SER A 424 13.67 -5.63 44.21
N PRO A 425 13.78 -5.93 42.90
CA PRO A 425 12.91 -5.36 41.88
C PRO A 425 11.41 -5.54 42.19
N LEU A 426 11.03 -6.64 42.83
CA LEU A 426 9.64 -6.94 43.20
C LEU A 426 9.17 -6.09 44.38
N ASP A 427 10.03 -5.88 45.40
CA ASP A 427 9.71 -4.99 46.52
C ASP A 427 9.48 -3.55 46.03
N ALA A 428 10.27 -3.10 45.05
CA ALA A 428 10.10 -1.78 44.44
C ALA A 428 8.76 -1.68 43.69
N VAL A 429 8.34 -2.73 42.99
CA VAL A 429 7.03 -2.81 42.33
C VAL A 429 5.90 -2.74 43.34
N ASP A 430 5.97 -3.49 44.45
CA ASP A 430 4.94 -3.48 45.50
C ASP A 430 4.75 -2.08 46.10
N VAL A 431 5.84 -1.35 46.33
CA VAL A 431 5.76 0.05 46.80
C VAL A 431 5.12 0.96 45.74
N LEU A 432 5.46 0.79 44.46
CA LEU A 432 4.86 1.59 43.37
C LEU A 432 3.38 1.27 43.16
N VAL A 433 2.97 0.02 43.32
CA VAL A 433 1.56 -0.40 43.28
C VAL A 433 0.82 0.14 44.50
N GLY A 434 1.41 0.07 45.69
CA GLY A 434 0.84 0.62 46.92
C GLY A 434 0.68 2.16 46.88
N ALA A 435 1.58 2.86 46.20
CA ALA A 435 1.47 4.30 45.93
C ALA A 435 0.57 4.62 44.72
N ASP A 436 0.03 3.59 44.04
CA ASP A 436 -0.76 3.69 42.80
C ASP A 436 -0.03 4.48 41.70
N VAL A 437 1.29 4.37 41.62
CA VAL A 437 2.11 4.92 40.52
C VAL A 437 2.09 3.98 39.32
N VAL A 438 2.03 2.67 39.59
CA VAL A 438 2.05 1.59 38.63
C VAL A 438 0.93 0.59 38.96
N ARG A 439 0.37 -0.07 37.95
CA ARG A 439 -0.67 -1.10 38.07
C ARG A 439 -0.25 -2.38 37.34
N PRO A 440 -0.69 -3.57 37.81
CA PRO A 440 -0.52 -4.81 37.06
C PRO A 440 -1.31 -4.72 35.75
N THR A 441 -0.78 -5.29 34.68
CA THR A 441 -1.51 -5.46 33.41
C THR A 441 -2.19 -6.83 33.37
N GLU A 442 -2.99 -7.10 32.34
CA GLU A 442 -3.56 -8.43 32.10
C GLU A 442 -2.48 -9.48 31.78
N LEU A 443 -1.28 -9.02 31.38
CA LEU A 443 -0.12 -9.84 31.11
C LEU A 443 0.64 -10.19 32.42
N PRO A 444 0.83 -11.48 32.73
CA PRO A 444 1.61 -11.89 33.90
C PRO A 444 3.01 -11.29 33.89
N ARG A 445 3.48 -10.79 35.04
CA ARG A 445 4.81 -10.17 35.25
C ARG A 445 5.07 -8.88 34.47
N ARG A 446 4.03 -8.24 33.92
CA ARG A 446 4.13 -6.90 33.32
C ARG A 446 3.37 -5.88 34.16
N PHE A 447 3.94 -4.68 34.21
CA PHE A 447 3.40 -3.57 34.98
C PHE A 447 3.41 -2.31 34.12
N ALA A 448 2.39 -1.47 34.28
CA ALA A 448 2.25 -0.22 33.53
C ALA A 448 1.98 0.95 34.46
N PHE A 449 2.45 2.14 34.10
CA PHE A 449 2.13 3.35 34.88
C PHE A 449 0.63 3.60 34.87
N ARG A 450 0.09 4.12 35.98
CA ARG A 450 -1.35 4.43 36.08
C ARG A 450 -1.83 5.41 35.00
N HIS A 451 -0.92 6.22 34.45
CA HIS A 451 -1.19 7.15 33.38
C HIS A 451 0.11 7.53 32.63
N PRO A 452 0.08 7.70 31.29
CA PRO A 452 1.26 8.08 30.50
C PRO A 452 1.92 9.39 30.94
N ILE A 453 1.14 10.38 31.40
CA ILE A 453 1.69 11.64 31.97
C ILE A 453 2.55 11.36 33.20
N VAL A 454 2.18 10.37 34.03
CA VAL A 454 2.98 10.01 35.22
C VAL A 454 4.28 9.36 34.78
N ARG A 455 4.25 8.45 33.80
CA ARG A 455 5.48 7.88 33.22
C ARG A 455 6.37 8.98 32.65
N HIS A 456 5.81 9.86 31.82
CA HIS A 456 6.54 10.97 31.22
C HIS A 456 7.14 11.88 32.29
N ALA A 457 6.36 12.25 33.33
CA ALA A 457 6.85 13.01 34.47
C ALA A 457 8.01 12.31 35.19
N VAL A 458 7.91 11.01 35.42
CA VAL A 458 8.99 10.19 36.00
C VAL A 458 10.22 10.19 35.08
N TYR A 459 10.04 10.04 33.76
CA TYR A 459 11.12 10.06 32.78
C TYR A 459 11.82 11.44 32.73
N VAL A 460 11.05 12.53 32.62
CA VAL A 460 11.61 13.89 32.55
C VAL A 460 12.26 14.33 33.86
N SER A 461 11.78 13.82 35.01
CA SER A 461 12.38 14.07 36.33
C SER A 461 13.79 13.48 36.50
N ALA A 462 14.18 12.50 35.67
CA ALA A 462 15.53 11.99 35.67
C ALA A 462 16.47 12.99 34.96
N GLY A 463 17.66 13.23 35.51
CA GLY A 463 18.63 14.11 34.87
C GLY A 463 18.99 13.63 33.44
N PRO A 464 19.19 14.52 32.45
CA PRO A 464 19.50 14.13 31.07
C PRO A 464 20.68 13.15 30.95
N GLY A 465 21.76 13.38 31.70
CA GLY A 465 22.92 12.48 31.73
C GLY A 465 22.61 11.10 32.35
N TRP A 466 21.73 11.04 33.34
CA TRP A 466 21.29 9.76 33.92
C TRP A 466 20.45 8.96 32.91
N ARG A 467 19.57 9.62 32.15
CA ARG A 467 18.76 8.98 31.11
C ARG A 467 19.63 8.34 30.02
N LEU A 468 20.69 9.02 29.58
CA LEU A 468 21.66 8.45 28.64
C LEU A 468 22.24 7.13 29.18
N GLY A 469 22.70 7.13 30.44
CA GLY A 469 23.20 5.93 31.10
C GLY A 469 22.14 4.83 31.30
N ALA A 470 20.89 5.21 31.56
CA ALA A 470 19.79 4.25 31.72
C ALA A 470 19.43 3.55 30.41
N HIS A 471 19.38 4.28 29.28
CA HIS A 471 19.21 3.69 27.96
C HIS A 471 20.39 2.78 27.59
N ALA A 472 21.63 3.17 27.90
CA ALA A 472 22.80 2.30 27.69
C ALA A 472 22.69 0.98 28.46
N ARG A 473 22.37 1.03 29.76
CA ARG A 473 22.16 -0.17 30.59
C ARG A 473 21.00 -1.04 30.10
N ALA A 474 19.90 -0.43 29.67
CA ALA A 474 18.77 -1.16 29.10
C ALA A 474 19.17 -1.90 27.81
N ALA A 475 19.94 -1.24 26.91
CA ALA A 475 20.45 -1.86 25.69
C ALA A 475 21.39 -3.04 25.98
N GLU A 476 22.25 -2.93 27.00
CA GLU A 476 23.14 -4.01 27.46
C GLU A 476 22.37 -5.18 28.07
N ALA A 477 21.37 -4.92 28.91
CA ALA A 477 20.53 -5.95 29.51
C ALA A 477 19.73 -6.72 28.45
N LEU A 478 19.20 -6.03 27.44
CA LEU A 478 18.57 -6.64 26.28
C LEU A 478 19.56 -7.47 25.46
N ALA A 479 20.79 -6.98 25.28
CA ALA A 479 21.85 -7.74 24.60
C ALA A 479 22.19 -9.04 25.34
N ALA A 480 22.33 -8.99 26.66
CA ALA A 480 22.63 -10.15 27.51
C ALA A 480 21.52 -11.23 27.44
N ARG A 481 20.27 -10.81 27.18
CA ARG A 481 19.10 -11.68 26.97
C ARG A 481 18.95 -12.17 25.53
N GLY A 482 19.88 -11.84 24.63
CA GLY A 482 19.83 -12.25 23.22
C GLY A 482 18.75 -11.53 22.40
N ALA A 483 18.32 -10.34 22.82
CA ALA A 483 17.31 -9.57 22.09
C ALA A 483 17.84 -9.13 20.70
N ALA A 484 16.95 -9.13 19.71
CA ALA A 484 17.26 -8.72 18.34
C ALA A 484 17.67 -7.23 18.26
N ALA A 485 18.39 -6.86 17.19
CA ALA A 485 18.85 -5.48 16.96
C ALA A 485 17.70 -4.45 17.02
N ILE A 486 16.52 -4.79 16.50
CA ILE A 486 15.31 -3.95 16.52
C ILE A 486 14.90 -3.54 17.95
N ALA A 487 14.90 -4.49 18.90
CA ALA A 487 14.51 -4.21 20.29
C ALA A 487 15.55 -3.32 21.01
N ARG A 488 16.81 -3.34 20.56
CA ARG A 488 17.92 -2.57 21.15
C ARG A 488 18.08 -1.20 20.50
N ALA A 489 17.73 -1.05 19.23
CA ALA A 489 17.95 0.13 18.41
C ALA A 489 17.38 1.42 19.05
N HIS A 490 16.19 1.33 19.65
CA HIS A 490 15.56 2.45 20.34
C HIS A 490 16.42 3.03 21.46
N HIS A 491 17.01 2.16 22.29
CA HIS A 491 17.86 2.58 23.40
C HIS A 491 19.22 3.09 22.90
N VAL A 492 19.79 2.41 21.91
CA VAL A 492 21.08 2.78 21.30
C VAL A 492 21.00 4.15 20.60
N GLU A 493 19.92 4.46 19.88
CA GLU A 493 19.70 5.79 19.26
C GLU A 493 19.79 6.93 20.28
N ARG A 494 19.35 6.68 21.52
CA ARG A 494 19.28 7.70 22.59
C ARG A 494 20.54 7.80 23.43
N SER A 495 21.34 6.74 23.55
CA SER A 495 22.50 6.72 24.45
C SER A 495 23.86 6.75 23.75
N ALA A 496 23.92 6.37 22.47
CA ALA A 496 25.19 6.21 21.77
C ALA A 496 25.90 7.56 21.55
N PRO A 497 27.20 7.68 21.88
CA PRO A 497 27.98 8.87 21.55
C PRO A 497 28.35 8.90 20.06
N PRO A 498 28.61 10.09 19.48
CA PRO A 498 29.19 10.20 18.14
C PRO A 498 30.49 9.40 18.03
N GLY A 499 30.66 8.66 16.94
CA GLY A 499 31.81 7.79 16.69
C GLY A 499 31.69 6.37 17.26
N ASP A 500 30.57 6.01 17.91
CA ASP A 500 30.34 4.64 18.39
C ASP A 500 30.06 3.67 17.23
N GLU A 501 31.10 2.95 16.82
CA GLU A 501 31.07 1.96 15.74
C GLU A 501 30.10 0.80 16.00
N GLN A 502 29.95 0.37 17.27
CA GLN A 502 29.04 -0.72 17.61
C GLN A 502 27.58 -0.27 17.51
N ALA A 503 27.30 0.96 17.95
CA ALA A 503 25.98 1.57 17.80
C ALA A 503 25.60 1.79 16.32
N ILE A 504 26.53 2.31 15.50
CA ILE A 504 26.31 2.49 14.06
C ILE A 504 25.99 1.15 13.38
N ALA A 505 26.75 0.10 13.69
CA ALA A 505 26.51 -1.23 13.16
C ALA A 505 25.14 -1.79 13.58
N LEU A 506 24.77 -1.66 14.86
CA LEU A 506 23.50 -2.15 15.38
C LEU A 506 22.29 -1.42 14.80
N LEU A 507 22.37 -0.09 14.68
CA LEU A 507 21.30 0.71 14.06
C LEU A 507 21.17 0.37 12.56
N THR A 508 22.28 0.13 11.87
CA THR A 508 22.27 -0.31 10.47
C THR A 508 21.65 -1.70 10.33
N GLU A 509 22.00 -2.64 11.21
CA GLU A 509 21.42 -3.99 11.24
C GLU A 509 19.91 -3.95 11.50
N ALA A 510 19.47 -3.16 12.49
CA ALA A 510 18.05 -2.97 12.77
C ALA A 510 17.32 -2.37 11.56
N ALA A 511 17.93 -1.38 10.89
CA ALA A 511 17.39 -0.75 9.69
C ALA A 511 17.28 -1.75 8.54
N ASP A 512 18.32 -2.52 8.28
CA ASP A 512 18.34 -3.55 7.24
C ASP A 512 17.26 -4.62 7.49
N ALA A 513 17.07 -5.03 8.76
CA ALA A 513 16.03 -5.98 9.17
C ALA A 513 14.60 -5.43 8.98
N SER A 514 14.42 -4.11 9.11
CA SER A 514 13.10 -3.47 9.00
C SER A 514 12.78 -2.92 7.62
N ARG A 515 13.78 -2.72 6.74
CA ARG A 515 13.67 -2.04 5.44
C ARG A 515 12.50 -2.49 4.57
N MET A 516 12.18 -3.79 4.57
CA MET A 516 11.12 -4.34 3.73
C MET A 516 9.71 -4.21 4.32
N ARG A 517 9.58 -4.18 5.65
CA ARG A 517 8.27 -4.21 6.35
C ARG A 517 7.90 -2.85 6.94
N ALA A 518 8.89 -2.09 7.39
CA ALA A 518 8.77 -0.73 7.91
C ALA A 518 9.92 0.14 7.38
N PRO A 519 9.87 0.51 6.08
CA PRO A 519 10.90 1.35 5.47
C PRO A 519 11.04 2.72 6.15
N ALA A 520 9.98 3.27 6.73
CA ALA A 520 10.04 4.53 7.47
C ALA A 520 10.88 4.40 8.75
N THR A 521 10.70 3.31 9.51
CA THR A 521 11.55 2.98 10.67
C THR A 521 13.00 2.78 10.25
N ALA A 522 13.23 2.04 9.16
CA ALA A 522 14.57 1.83 8.64
C ALA A 522 15.24 3.16 8.25
N ALA A 523 14.52 4.06 7.59
CA ALA A 523 15.02 5.41 7.27
C ALA A 523 15.43 6.18 8.54
N ARG A 524 14.63 6.13 9.62
CA ARG A 524 14.98 6.78 10.89
C ARG A 524 16.27 6.22 11.50
N TRP A 525 16.47 4.90 11.48
CA TRP A 525 17.68 4.30 12.04
C TRP A 525 18.91 4.51 11.14
N TYR A 526 18.76 4.56 9.81
CA TYR A 526 19.86 5.03 8.93
C TYR A 526 20.23 6.49 9.22
N ASP A 527 19.24 7.36 9.43
CA ASP A 527 19.45 8.76 9.88
C ASP A 527 20.20 8.81 11.22
N ALA A 528 19.80 7.97 12.19
CA ALA A 528 20.48 7.88 13.48
C ALA A 528 21.94 7.41 13.32
N ALA A 529 22.18 6.38 12.53
CA ALA A 529 23.53 5.91 12.20
C ALA A 529 24.36 7.01 11.52
N LEU A 530 23.77 7.80 10.61
CA LEU A 530 24.43 8.94 9.95
C LEU A 530 24.78 10.07 10.92
N ARG A 531 23.94 10.33 11.93
CA ARG A 531 24.21 11.32 12.99
C ARG A 531 25.37 10.87 13.89
N LEU A 532 25.48 9.57 14.18
CA LEU A 532 26.57 9.02 14.97
C LEU A 532 27.87 8.91 14.18
N LEU A 533 27.81 8.78 12.85
CA LEU A 533 29.00 8.71 12.01
C LEU A 533 29.79 10.03 12.10
N PRO A 534 31.10 9.99 12.42
CA PRO A 534 31.93 11.19 12.50
C PRO A 534 31.83 12.05 11.24
N ALA A 535 31.87 13.37 11.41
CA ALA A 535 31.97 14.29 10.28
C ALA A 535 33.28 14.01 9.54
N ALA A 536 33.23 13.81 8.22
CA ALA A 536 34.45 13.75 7.43
C ALA A 536 35.17 15.10 7.56
N PRO A 537 36.50 15.13 7.80
CA PRO A 537 37.23 16.39 7.76
C PRO A 537 37.02 17.02 6.37
N ALA A 538 36.68 18.31 6.35
CA ALA A 538 36.48 19.05 5.11
C ALA A 538 37.70 18.84 4.22
N ALA A 539 37.49 18.42 2.97
CA ALA A 539 38.57 18.29 2.00
C ALA A 539 39.37 19.60 2.00
N PRO A 540 40.72 19.57 2.07
CA PRO A 540 41.51 20.79 2.08
C PRO A 540 41.17 21.60 0.83
N ALA A 541 40.81 22.87 1.04
CA ALA A 541 40.53 23.80 -0.04
C ALA A 541 41.68 23.74 -1.06
N ARG A 542 41.35 23.51 -2.34
CA ARG A 542 42.34 23.49 -3.43
C ARG A 542 43.24 24.74 -3.33
N PRO A 543 44.58 24.62 -3.46
CA PRO A 543 45.39 25.79 -3.75
C PRO A 543 44.94 26.35 -5.10
N ALA A 544 44.78 27.67 -5.17
CA ALA A 544 44.41 28.39 -6.38
C ALA A 544 45.31 28.00 -7.55
N PRO A 545 44.81 27.94 -8.80
CA PRO A 545 45.64 27.59 -9.95
C PRO A 545 46.74 28.63 -10.12
N ALA A 546 47.99 28.24 -9.84
CA ALA A 546 49.16 29.02 -10.21
C ALA A 546 49.21 29.11 -11.75
N GLY A 547 49.41 30.33 -12.23
CA GLY A 547 49.28 30.71 -13.63
C GLY A 547 50.14 29.90 -14.59
N ALA A 548 49.63 29.85 -15.82
CA ALA A 548 50.28 29.27 -16.99
C ALA A 548 51.70 29.80 -17.19
N THR A 549 52.63 28.87 -17.45
CA THR A 549 53.74 29.11 -18.37
C THR A 549 53.86 27.92 -19.31
N VAL A 550 53.65 28.24 -20.58
CA VAL A 550 53.89 27.42 -21.77
C VAL A 550 55.37 27.03 -21.84
N GLY A 551 55.64 25.78 -22.19
CA GLY A 551 56.98 25.24 -22.45
C GLY A 551 56.88 24.00 -23.32
N ASP A 552 57.47 24.11 -24.50
CA ASP A 552 57.33 23.32 -25.73
C ASP A 552 57.99 21.92 -25.72
N ALA A 553 57.59 21.14 -26.75
CA ALA A 553 58.40 20.19 -27.52
C ALA A 553 58.42 18.66 -27.21
N THR A 554 57.71 17.95 -28.10
CA THR A 554 58.16 16.85 -29.00
C THR A 554 58.21 15.36 -28.57
N VAL A 555 57.38 14.57 -29.27
CA VAL A 555 57.61 13.33 -30.06
C VAL A 555 58.42 12.17 -29.44
N GLY A 556 57.84 10.95 -29.47
CA GLY A 556 58.63 9.70 -29.48
C GLY A 556 57.93 8.40 -29.08
N ASP A 557 57.20 7.83 -30.04
CA ASP A 557 57.11 6.41 -30.44
C ASP A 557 57.05 5.20 -29.46
N ALA A 558 56.17 4.27 -29.86
CA ALA A 558 56.26 2.80 -29.87
C ALA A 558 56.56 1.93 -28.61
N THR A 559 55.59 1.04 -28.38
CA THR A 559 55.72 -0.44 -28.27
C THR A 559 56.09 -1.16 -26.96
N THR A 560 55.27 -2.19 -26.71
CA THR A 560 55.57 -3.54 -26.17
C THR A 560 56.10 -3.70 -24.74
N GLY A 561 55.26 -4.35 -23.91
CA GLY A 561 55.49 -5.71 -23.43
C GLY A 561 56.56 -5.95 -22.34
N GLY A 562 56.17 -6.73 -21.33
CA GLY A 562 57.12 -7.58 -20.62
C GLY A 562 57.21 -7.35 -19.12
N ALA A 563 56.69 -8.33 -18.38
CA ALA A 563 56.97 -8.54 -16.97
C ALA A 563 58.48 -8.69 -16.71
N THR A 564 58.98 -8.25 -15.55
CA THR A 564 59.63 -9.11 -14.54
C THR A 564 60.16 -8.33 -13.34
N THR A 565 60.07 -9.03 -12.21
CA THR A 565 60.72 -8.88 -10.91
C THR A 565 62.08 -8.19 -10.88
N GLY A 566 62.24 -7.24 -9.94
CA GLY A 566 63.52 -6.70 -9.52
C GLY A 566 63.50 -6.26 -8.06
N ARG A 567 64.01 -7.11 -7.17
CA ARG A 567 64.25 -6.81 -5.76
C ARG A 567 65.55 -6.00 -5.66
N ALA A 568 65.50 -4.77 -5.16
CA ALA A 568 66.68 -4.01 -4.78
C ALA A 568 66.47 -3.35 -3.40
N THR A 569 67.52 -3.43 -2.61
CA THR A 569 67.63 -3.23 -1.17
C THR A 569 67.72 -1.76 -0.75
N ALA A 570 67.04 -1.46 0.36
CA ALA A 570 67.38 -0.54 1.44
C ALA A 570 67.94 0.87 1.09
N THR A 571 67.10 1.87 1.34
CA THR A 571 67.52 3.12 2.00
C THR A 571 66.34 3.62 2.84
N ARG A 572 66.52 3.69 4.16
CA ARG A 572 65.59 4.34 5.09
C ARG A 572 65.87 5.86 5.02
N PRO A 573 64.90 6.72 4.69
CA PRO A 573 64.85 8.05 5.26
C PRO A 573 64.00 8.01 6.53
N ARG A 574 64.49 8.71 7.55
CA ARG A 574 63.83 8.94 8.83
C ARG A 574 62.55 9.75 8.66
N ALA A 575 61.54 9.39 9.45
CA ALA A 575 60.47 10.23 10.01
C ALA A 575 59.83 11.28 9.06
N GLY A 576 58.87 10.83 8.24
CA GLY A 576 57.78 11.66 7.74
C GLY A 576 56.50 11.30 8.49
N GLY A 577 55.78 12.29 9.01
CA GLY A 577 54.61 12.12 9.86
C GLY A 577 53.40 11.46 9.19
N ASP A 578 52.49 11.02 10.05
CA ASP A 578 51.22 10.27 9.92
C ASP A 578 50.17 10.78 8.90
N HIS A 579 50.56 11.26 7.71
CA HIS A 579 49.59 11.83 6.75
C HIS A 579 48.92 10.79 5.83
N SER A 580 49.47 9.57 5.68
CA SER A 580 48.84 8.53 4.84
C SER A 580 47.67 7.83 5.53
N THR A 581 47.78 7.62 6.85
CA THR A 581 46.77 6.96 7.69
C THR A 581 45.51 7.80 7.88
N ASP A 582 45.66 9.11 8.06
CA ASP A 582 44.53 10.06 8.15
C ASP A 582 43.78 10.22 6.82
N THR A 583 44.50 10.21 5.70
CA THR A 583 43.89 10.32 4.36
C THR A 583 43.06 9.07 4.01
N ASP A 584 43.56 7.88 4.38
CA ASP A 584 42.84 6.62 4.19
C ASP A 584 41.61 6.51 5.09
N GLN A 585 41.68 6.99 6.34
CA GLN A 585 40.53 7.04 7.25
C GLN A 585 39.44 8.00 6.76
N ALA A 586 39.81 9.20 6.29
CA ALA A 586 38.85 10.16 5.74
C ALA A 586 38.11 9.58 4.51
N GLY A 587 38.83 8.86 3.63
CA GLY A 587 38.26 8.16 2.49
C GLY A 587 37.27 7.06 2.88
N LEU A 588 37.62 6.23 3.88
CA LEU A 588 36.74 5.17 4.40
C LEU A 588 35.47 5.74 5.06
N LEU A 589 35.59 6.85 5.80
CA LEU A 589 34.45 7.55 6.40
C LEU A 589 33.51 8.12 5.34
N LEU A 590 34.06 8.73 4.28
CA LEU A 590 33.26 9.23 3.15
C LEU A 590 32.48 8.10 2.46
N LEU A 591 33.13 6.96 2.18
CA LEU A 591 32.48 5.80 1.57
C LEU A 591 31.37 5.21 2.45
N ARG A 592 31.60 5.15 3.77
CA ARG A 592 30.57 4.73 4.73
C ARG A 592 29.39 5.69 4.75
N ARG A 593 29.63 7.00 4.74
CA ARG A 593 28.58 8.03 4.69
C ARG A 593 27.73 7.92 3.43
N ILE A 594 28.36 7.82 2.26
CA ILE A 594 27.67 7.60 0.98
C ILE A 594 26.87 6.29 1.01
N GLY A 595 27.44 5.23 1.58
CA GLY A 595 26.77 3.93 1.72
C GLY A 595 25.51 3.97 2.60
N LEU A 596 25.53 4.73 3.69
CA LEU A 596 24.37 4.94 4.56
C LEU A 596 23.33 5.85 3.92
N LEU A 597 23.75 6.97 3.32
CA LEU A 597 22.85 7.87 2.58
C LEU A 597 22.15 7.13 1.43
N SER A 598 22.85 6.24 0.73
CA SER A 598 22.25 5.43 -0.36
C SER A 598 21.17 4.48 0.17
N ARG A 599 21.39 3.86 1.34
CA ARG A 599 20.39 3.02 2.01
C ARG A 599 19.20 3.84 2.51
N LEU A 600 19.47 5.01 3.08
CA LEU A 600 18.45 5.97 3.50
C LEU A 600 17.58 6.41 2.33
N ALA A 601 18.18 6.85 1.21
CA ALA A 601 17.44 7.22 0.00
C ALA A 601 16.54 6.08 -0.48
N SER A 602 17.04 4.83 -0.46
CA SER A 602 16.25 3.66 -0.81
C SER A 602 15.11 3.37 0.18
N ALA A 603 15.30 3.61 1.48
CA ALA A 603 14.27 3.44 2.50
C ALA A 603 13.21 4.56 2.44
N LEU A 604 13.62 5.79 2.10
CA LEU A 604 12.71 6.92 1.86
C LEU A 604 11.87 6.68 0.59
N ASP A 605 12.49 6.14 -0.46
CA ASP A 605 11.79 5.70 -1.67
C ASP A 605 10.76 4.60 -1.38
N ALA A 606 11.14 3.58 -0.59
CA ALA A 606 10.25 2.51 -0.14
C ALA A 606 9.16 2.97 0.84
N SER A 607 9.39 4.04 1.59
CA SER A 607 8.42 4.66 2.52
C SER A 607 7.72 5.86 1.92
N TYR A 608 7.83 6.04 0.59
CA TYR A 608 6.99 6.98 -0.15
C TYR A 608 7.20 8.45 0.28
N GLN A 609 8.45 8.81 0.59
CA GLN A 609 8.89 10.17 0.99
C GLN A 609 9.80 10.79 -0.08
N PRO A 610 9.28 11.14 -1.28
CA PRO A 610 10.08 11.56 -2.41
C PRO A 610 10.83 12.89 -2.18
N GLU A 611 10.29 13.82 -1.39
CA GLU A 611 10.95 15.09 -1.08
C GLU A 611 12.23 14.86 -0.24
N ARG A 612 12.12 14.04 0.81
CA ARG A 612 13.30 13.68 1.61
C ARG A 612 14.30 12.86 0.81
N ALA A 613 13.82 11.95 -0.04
CA ALA A 613 14.69 11.18 -0.92
C ALA A 613 15.46 12.10 -1.89
N HIS A 614 14.79 13.11 -2.46
CA HIS A 614 15.41 14.15 -3.28
C HIS A 614 16.53 14.88 -2.53
N ASP A 615 16.30 15.29 -1.29
CA ASP A 615 17.30 16.00 -0.48
C ASP A 615 18.52 15.11 -0.17
N VAL A 616 18.28 13.85 0.23
CA VAL A 616 19.37 12.89 0.48
C VAL A 616 20.16 12.59 -0.79
N LEU A 617 19.51 12.50 -1.96
CA LEU A 617 20.21 12.33 -3.23
C LEU A 617 21.05 13.56 -3.60
N ASN A 618 20.60 14.77 -3.27
CA ASN A 618 21.41 15.98 -3.40
C ASN A 618 22.62 15.97 -2.46
N ASP A 619 22.46 15.54 -1.21
CA ASP A 619 23.59 15.38 -0.28
C ASP A 619 24.63 14.40 -0.83
N ILE A 620 24.19 13.25 -1.37
CA ILE A 620 25.09 12.29 -2.03
C ILE A 620 25.82 12.96 -3.20
N LEU A 621 25.13 13.74 -4.04
CA LEU A 621 25.77 14.47 -5.16
C LEU A 621 26.79 15.50 -4.69
N GLY A 622 26.60 16.11 -3.52
CA GLY A 622 27.58 17.01 -2.90
C GLY A 622 28.84 16.27 -2.41
N LEU A 623 28.72 14.99 -2.06
CA LEU A 623 29.81 14.17 -1.51
C LEU A 623 30.63 13.41 -2.58
N ILE A 624 30.02 13.04 -3.71
CA ILE A 624 30.74 12.31 -4.76
C ILE A 624 31.64 13.29 -5.55
N PRO A 625 32.97 13.09 -5.59
CA PRO A 625 33.87 14.01 -6.27
C PRO A 625 33.65 14.02 -7.79
N PRO A 626 33.92 15.14 -8.49
CA PRO A 626 33.84 15.22 -9.95
C PRO A 626 34.70 14.19 -10.70
N SER A 627 35.74 13.66 -10.06
CA SER A 627 36.60 12.60 -10.59
C SER A 627 35.93 11.22 -10.70
N LEU A 628 34.71 11.07 -10.16
CA LEU A 628 33.90 9.85 -10.23
C LEU A 628 32.62 10.11 -11.07
N PRO A 629 32.76 10.38 -12.38
CA PRO A 629 31.65 10.84 -13.22
C PRO A 629 30.53 9.80 -13.37
N GLU A 630 30.86 8.50 -13.32
CA GLU A 630 29.86 7.43 -13.47
C GLU A 630 28.93 7.32 -12.27
N GLN A 631 29.49 7.34 -11.06
CA GLN A 631 28.72 7.33 -9.81
C GLN A 631 27.84 8.59 -9.71
N ARG A 632 28.38 9.75 -10.10
CA ARG A 632 27.59 10.99 -10.18
C ARG A 632 26.42 10.87 -11.16
N ALA A 633 26.68 10.38 -12.38
CA ALA A 633 25.64 10.22 -13.40
C ALA A 633 24.52 9.27 -12.95
N HIS A 634 24.86 8.21 -12.22
CA HIS A 634 23.86 7.29 -11.67
C HIS A 634 22.98 7.94 -10.60
N VAL A 635 23.56 8.70 -9.67
CA VAL A 635 22.79 9.43 -8.65
C VAL A 635 21.93 10.54 -9.29
N ILE A 636 22.44 11.22 -10.33
CA ILE A 636 21.66 12.18 -11.12
C ILE A 636 20.45 11.51 -11.78
N ALA A 637 20.62 10.34 -12.39
CA ALA A 637 19.51 9.59 -12.99
C ALA A 637 18.46 9.18 -11.95
N LEU A 638 18.89 8.73 -10.76
CA LEU A 638 17.98 8.42 -9.65
C LEU A 638 17.23 9.68 -9.16
N ARG A 639 17.93 10.81 -9.01
CA ARG A 639 17.31 12.08 -8.61
C ARG A 639 16.33 12.60 -9.65
N SER A 640 16.71 12.60 -10.94
CA SER A 640 15.81 12.97 -12.05
C SER A 640 14.54 12.11 -12.04
N SER A 641 14.69 10.80 -11.77
CA SER A 641 13.53 9.91 -11.60
C SER A 641 12.62 10.36 -10.46
N VAL A 642 13.15 10.76 -9.30
CA VAL A 642 12.37 11.31 -8.18
C VAL A 642 11.72 12.65 -8.53
N ASP A 643 12.42 13.52 -9.27
CA ASP A 643 11.87 14.79 -9.72
C ASP A 643 10.65 14.60 -10.64
N HIS A 644 10.65 13.57 -11.49
CA HIS A 644 9.48 13.21 -12.29
C HIS A 644 8.28 12.76 -11.44
N ILE A 645 8.52 12.06 -10.33
CA ILE A 645 7.46 11.68 -9.38
C ILE A 645 6.85 12.93 -8.75
N LEU A 646 7.70 13.90 -8.42
CA LEU A 646 7.30 15.20 -7.85
C LEU A 646 6.70 16.16 -8.90
N GLY A 647 6.60 15.76 -10.17
CA GLY A 647 6.13 16.60 -11.27
C GLY A 647 7.09 17.71 -11.70
N ARG A 648 8.34 17.70 -11.21
CA ARG A 648 9.38 18.69 -11.49
C ARG A 648 10.17 18.35 -12.76
N HIS A 649 9.47 18.05 -13.86
CA HIS A 649 10.10 17.58 -15.11
C HIS A 649 11.13 18.56 -15.69
N GLY A 650 10.90 19.87 -15.55
CA GLY A 650 11.84 20.90 -16.01
C GLY A 650 13.13 20.93 -15.20
N GLU A 651 13.05 20.81 -13.87
CA GLU A 651 14.22 20.74 -12.98
C GLU A 651 15.03 19.46 -13.23
N ALA A 652 14.34 18.33 -13.40
CA ALA A 652 14.95 17.05 -13.74
C ALA A 652 15.80 17.16 -15.02
N ARG A 653 15.23 17.74 -16.08
CA ARG A 653 15.90 17.92 -17.37
C ARG A 653 17.09 18.86 -17.26
N ALA A 654 16.93 20.00 -16.58
CA ALA A 654 17.99 20.97 -16.39
C ALA A 654 19.19 20.35 -15.68
N LEU A 655 18.94 19.59 -14.61
CA LEU A 655 19.97 18.86 -13.86
C LEU A 655 20.78 17.92 -14.76
N VAL A 656 20.11 17.13 -15.62
CA VAL A 656 20.78 16.16 -16.49
C VAL A 656 21.57 16.86 -17.60
N LEU A 657 21.04 17.95 -18.16
CA LEU A 657 21.74 18.77 -19.17
C LEU A 657 23.00 19.44 -18.59
N ASP A 658 22.91 20.02 -17.40
CA ASP A 658 24.06 20.65 -16.73
C ASP A 658 25.17 19.64 -16.42
N ALA A 659 24.79 18.45 -15.97
CA ALA A 659 25.73 17.35 -15.76
C ALA A 659 26.37 16.89 -17.07
N LEU A 660 25.59 16.79 -18.14
CA LEU A 660 26.10 16.37 -19.45
C LEU A 660 27.08 17.39 -20.03
N ALA A 661 26.86 18.70 -19.79
CA ALA A 661 27.74 19.76 -20.26
C ALA A 661 29.15 19.71 -19.67
N THR A 662 29.32 19.09 -18.49
CA THR A 662 30.60 18.99 -17.77
C THR A 662 31.20 17.58 -17.80
N THR A 663 30.49 16.60 -18.36
CA THR A 663 30.91 15.20 -18.46
C THR A 663 31.52 14.94 -19.84
N ASP A 664 32.58 14.12 -19.93
CA ASP A 664 33.11 13.70 -21.23
C ASP A 664 31.98 13.06 -22.09
N PRO A 665 31.65 13.66 -23.25
CA PRO A 665 30.60 13.17 -24.13
C PRO A 665 30.77 11.71 -24.57
N ALA A 666 32.00 11.21 -24.68
CA ALA A 666 32.32 9.87 -25.15
C ALA A 666 32.40 8.82 -24.01
N SER A 667 32.22 9.23 -22.76
CA SER A 667 32.31 8.35 -21.60
C SER A 667 31.03 7.54 -21.34
N ARG A 668 31.15 6.51 -20.50
CA ARG A 668 30.02 5.74 -19.96
C ARG A 668 29.01 6.62 -19.24
N ALA A 669 29.49 7.59 -18.45
CA ALA A 669 28.67 8.58 -17.76
C ALA A 669 27.89 9.47 -18.75
N GLY A 670 28.57 9.95 -19.81
CA GLY A 670 27.93 10.73 -20.87
C GLY A 670 26.88 9.95 -21.65
N CYS A 671 27.05 8.64 -21.81
CA CYS A 671 26.03 7.76 -22.39
C CYS A 671 24.81 7.62 -21.47
N LEU A 672 25.02 7.37 -20.17
CA LEU A 672 23.94 7.23 -19.19
C LEU A 672 23.07 8.50 -19.08
N LEU A 673 23.69 9.68 -19.04
CA LEU A 673 22.96 10.95 -18.99
C LEU A 673 22.11 11.19 -20.24
N ARG A 674 22.60 10.82 -21.43
CA ARG A 674 21.79 10.90 -22.67
C ARG A 674 20.61 9.93 -22.65
N LEU A 675 20.81 8.71 -22.14
CA LEU A 675 19.71 7.74 -21.97
C LEU A 675 18.67 8.24 -20.96
N GLN A 676 19.09 8.95 -19.92
CA GLN A 676 18.16 9.61 -18.99
C GLN A 676 17.35 10.71 -19.70
N LEU A 677 17.98 11.56 -20.52
CA LEU A 677 17.27 12.59 -21.31
C LEU A 677 16.19 11.99 -22.22
N VAL A 678 16.39 10.78 -22.76
CA VAL A 678 15.35 10.06 -23.52
C VAL A 678 14.10 9.83 -22.66
N ILE A 679 14.27 9.44 -21.40
CA ILE A 679 13.16 9.24 -20.45
C ILE A 679 12.55 10.59 -20.05
N ASP A 680 13.36 11.62 -19.80
CA ASP A 680 12.87 12.94 -19.41
C ASP A 680 11.95 13.56 -20.48
N HIS A 681 12.24 13.34 -21.77
CA HIS A 681 11.39 13.79 -22.88
C HIS A 681 10.10 12.96 -23.04
N PHE A 682 10.07 11.71 -22.57
CA PHE A 682 8.85 10.90 -22.57
C PHE A 682 7.78 11.50 -21.66
N TYR A 683 8.15 11.90 -20.44
CA TYR A 683 7.20 12.43 -19.45
C TYR A 683 6.51 13.72 -19.93
N THR A 684 7.20 14.55 -20.72
CA THR A 684 6.65 15.79 -21.27
C THR A 684 6.03 15.63 -22.67
N GLY A 685 5.99 14.41 -23.22
CA GLY A 685 5.45 14.14 -24.56
C GLY A 685 6.27 14.70 -25.73
N GLU A 686 7.55 15.05 -25.50
CA GLU A 686 8.43 15.61 -26.51
C GLU A 686 9.16 14.49 -27.28
N TYR A 687 8.41 13.68 -28.04
CA TYR A 687 8.94 12.47 -28.68
C TYR A 687 10.08 12.72 -29.68
N GLU A 688 10.09 13.89 -30.32
CA GLU A 688 11.20 14.36 -31.16
C GLU A 688 12.52 14.53 -30.35
N GLY A 689 12.40 14.98 -29.10
CA GLY A 689 13.51 15.04 -28.17
C GLY A 689 14.04 13.65 -27.82
N MET A 690 13.13 12.68 -27.57
CA MET A 690 13.52 11.27 -27.35
C MET A 690 14.35 10.74 -28.52
N ARG A 691 13.88 10.92 -29.76
CA ARG A 691 14.57 10.44 -30.96
C ARG A 691 15.93 11.11 -31.15
N ARG A 692 16.02 12.42 -30.89
CA ARG A 692 17.29 13.17 -30.96
C ARG A 692 18.33 12.58 -30.01
N TRP A 693 18.02 12.47 -28.72
CA TRP A 693 18.98 11.97 -27.74
C TRP A 693 19.34 10.50 -27.96
N GLN A 694 18.40 9.72 -28.48
CA GLN A 694 18.65 8.33 -28.83
C GLN A 694 19.66 8.18 -29.99
N ARG A 695 19.62 9.06 -31.01
CA ARG A 695 20.61 9.08 -32.10
C ARG A 695 22.02 9.36 -31.60
N GLU A 696 22.16 10.08 -30.49
CA GLU A 696 23.46 10.31 -29.85
C GLU A 696 23.86 9.14 -28.93
N ALA A 697 22.91 8.61 -28.14
CA ALA A 697 23.17 7.60 -27.13
C ALA A 697 23.45 6.20 -27.71
N HIS A 698 22.71 5.77 -28.74
CA HIS A 698 22.79 4.41 -29.26
C HIS A 698 24.14 4.06 -29.87
N PRO A 699 24.68 4.84 -30.82
CA PRO A 699 25.99 4.55 -31.40
C PRO A 699 27.11 4.61 -30.36
N LEU A 700 26.95 5.45 -29.31
CA LEU A 700 27.88 5.52 -28.21
C LEU A 700 27.84 4.26 -27.35
N ALA A 701 26.66 3.76 -27.00
CA ALA A 701 26.51 2.51 -26.27
C ALA A 701 27.12 1.32 -27.02
N GLU A 702 26.97 1.28 -28.36
CA GLU A 702 27.61 0.27 -29.21
C GLU A 702 29.14 0.36 -29.16
N ARG A 703 29.71 1.57 -29.28
CA ARG A 703 31.17 1.77 -29.22
C ARG A 703 31.76 1.43 -27.85
N LEU A 704 31.04 1.73 -26.77
CA LEU A 704 31.47 1.42 -25.41
C LEU A 704 31.49 -0.09 -25.12
N GLY A 705 30.73 -0.88 -25.88
CA GLY A 705 30.68 -2.34 -25.73
C GLY A 705 30.10 -2.81 -24.38
N ASP A 706 29.42 -1.94 -23.63
CA ASP A 706 28.78 -2.31 -22.37
C ASP A 706 27.43 -3.00 -22.63
N PRO A 707 27.27 -4.28 -22.24
CA PRO A 707 26.02 -5.00 -22.44
C PRO A 707 24.80 -4.32 -21.79
N ALA A 708 24.95 -3.74 -20.60
CA ALA A 708 23.84 -3.17 -19.85
C ALA A 708 23.34 -1.86 -20.50
N LEU A 709 24.25 -0.93 -20.79
CA LEU A 709 23.91 0.32 -21.48
C LEU A 709 23.41 0.07 -22.90
N LEU A 710 23.96 -0.92 -23.61
CA LEU A 710 23.46 -1.27 -24.94
C LEU A 710 22.05 -1.87 -24.88
N ALA A 711 21.74 -2.71 -23.88
CA ALA A 711 20.39 -3.23 -23.67
C ALA A 711 19.38 -2.11 -23.34
N VAL A 712 19.72 -1.21 -22.40
CA VAL A 712 18.91 -0.02 -22.07
C VAL A 712 18.66 0.80 -23.33
N SER A 713 19.74 1.13 -24.05
CA SER A 713 19.68 1.93 -25.26
C SER A 713 18.81 1.28 -26.34
N SER A 714 18.93 -0.03 -26.54
CA SER A 714 18.12 -0.75 -27.54
C SER A 714 16.62 -0.72 -27.19
N GLY A 715 16.29 -0.90 -25.91
CA GLY A 715 14.90 -0.81 -25.43
C GLY A 715 14.33 0.61 -25.61
N LEU A 716 15.06 1.63 -25.17
CA LEU A 716 14.64 3.03 -25.31
C LEU A 716 14.57 3.48 -26.79
N LEU A 717 15.45 2.99 -27.67
CA LEU A 717 15.34 3.21 -29.11
C LEU A 717 14.04 2.67 -29.66
N THR A 718 13.73 1.42 -29.34
CA THR A 718 12.49 0.77 -29.75
C THR A 718 11.28 1.57 -29.29
N GLY A 719 11.30 2.05 -28.04
CA GLY A 719 10.26 2.93 -27.50
C GLY A 719 10.16 4.26 -28.24
N ALA A 720 11.28 4.95 -28.46
CA ALA A 720 11.29 6.22 -29.20
C ALA A 720 10.79 6.06 -30.64
N GLU A 721 11.21 5.01 -31.35
CA GLU A 721 10.74 4.69 -32.70
C GLU A 721 9.22 4.46 -32.72
N TYR A 722 8.68 3.76 -31.72
CA TYR A 722 7.23 3.58 -31.58
C TYR A 722 6.50 4.92 -31.40
N MET A 723 7.08 5.86 -30.66
CA MET A 723 6.48 7.17 -30.41
C MET A 723 6.61 8.16 -31.59
N THR A 724 7.63 8.04 -32.46
CA THR A 724 7.91 9.02 -33.54
C THR A 724 7.80 8.50 -34.98
N ASP A 725 8.39 7.34 -35.28
CA ASP A 725 8.66 6.87 -36.66
C ASP A 725 7.76 5.68 -37.05
N GLY A 726 6.79 5.35 -36.19
CA GLY A 726 5.76 4.33 -36.40
C GLY A 726 6.19 2.90 -36.04
N VAL A 727 5.20 2.01 -35.97
CA VAL A 727 5.31 0.62 -35.48
C VAL A 727 6.40 -0.20 -36.19
N ALA A 728 6.61 0.04 -37.49
CA ALA A 728 7.51 -0.77 -38.31
C ALA A 728 8.99 -0.69 -37.88
N GLY A 729 9.46 0.49 -37.44
CA GLY A 729 10.80 0.66 -36.87
C GLY A 729 10.96 -0.15 -35.60
N ALA A 730 10.07 0.12 -34.65
CA ALA A 730 10.06 -0.51 -33.34
C ALA A 730 9.98 -2.05 -33.42
N LEU A 731 9.19 -2.62 -34.33
CA LEU A 731 9.12 -4.08 -34.50
C LEU A 731 10.45 -4.71 -34.97
N ARG A 732 11.30 -3.97 -35.69
CA ARG A 732 12.65 -4.45 -36.07
C ARG A 732 13.60 -4.46 -34.87
N GLY A 733 13.53 -3.43 -34.01
CA GLY A 733 14.40 -3.27 -32.85
C GLY A 733 14.04 -4.17 -31.66
N VAL A 734 12.73 -4.40 -31.41
CA VAL A 734 12.26 -5.01 -30.16
C VAL A 734 12.81 -6.42 -29.91
N THR A 735 12.95 -7.24 -30.96
CA THR A 735 13.44 -8.63 -30.80
C THR A 735 14.89 -8.65 -30.33
N GLU A 736 15.71 -7.73 -30.82
CA GLU A 736 17.10 -7.62 -30.43
C GLU A 736 17.25 -6.95 -29.06
N ALA A 737 16.43 -5.95 -28.75
CA ALA A 737 16.37 -5.35 -27.41
C ALA A 737 16.01 -6.39 -26.34
N ALA A 738 14.98 -7.21 -26.60
CA ALA A 738 14.57 -8.32 -25.73
C ALA A 738 15.70 -9.33 -25.51
N ARG A 739 16.36 -9.77 -26.60
CA ARG A 739 17.51 -10.69 -26.52
C ARG A 739 18.64 -10.13 -25.66
N ARG A 740 19.00 -8.85 -25.84
CA ARG A 740 20.07 -8.21 -25.07
C ARG A 740 19.73 -8.14 -23.59
N TYR A 741 18.47 -7.83 -23.27
CA TYR A 741 18.01 -7.78 -21.88
C TYR A 741 17.97 -9.18 -21.22
N ASP A 742 17.51 -10.20 -21.95
CA ASP A 742 17.50 -11.59 -21.47
C ASP A 742 18.90 -12.11 -21.11
N LEU A 743 19.95 -11.60 -21.78
CA LEU A 743 21.35 -11.99 -21.55
C LEU A 743 22.00 -11.31 -20.33
N LEU A 744 21.39 -10.28 -19.76
CA LEU A 744 21.95 -9.59 -18.60
C LEU A 744 21.85 -10.44 -17.33
N THR A 745 22.86 -10.36 -16.47
CA THR A 745 22.79 -10.83 -15.09
C THR A 745 22.00 -9.85 -14.21
N ASP A 746 21.49 -10.30 -13.07
CA ASP A 746 20.74 -9.43 -12.15
C ASP A 746 21.59 -8.25 -11.64
N ASP A 747 22.89 -8.46 -11.43
CA ASP A 747 23.83 -7.39 -11.04
C ASP A 747 24.02 -6.33 -12.13
N GLN A 748 23.89 -6.70 -13.40
CA GLN A 748 23.93 -5.76 -14.52
C GLN A 748 22.58 -5.03 -14.72
N VAL A 749 21.47 -5.67 -14.39
CA VAL A 749 20.14 -5.06 -14.49
C VAL A 749 19.92 -4.03 -13.38
N LEU A 750 20.37 -4.33 -12.17
CA LEU A 750 19.99 -3.58 -10.98
C LEU A 750 20.33 -2.07 -11.03
N PRO A 751 21.50 -1.63 -11.53
CA PRO A 751 21.82 -0.21 -11.65
C PRO A 751 20.96 0.53 -12.70
N HIS A 752 20.37 -0.19 -13.64
CA HIS A 752 19.60 0.40 -14.74
C HIS A 752 18.12 0.01 -14.67
N LEU A 753 17.68 -0.51 -13.53
CA LEU A 753 16.37 -1.13 -13.35
C LEU A 753 15.19 -0.24 -13.77
N PRO A 754 15.12 1.07 -13.41
CA PRO A 754 14.02 1.92 -13.85
C PRO A 754 14.01 2.14 -15.37
N MET A 755 15.19 2.23 -16.00
CA MET A 755 15.32 2.41 -17.44
C MET A 755 14.93 1.14 -18.20
N LEU A 756 15.33 -0.04 -17.70
CA LEU A 756 15.03 -1.33 -18.31
C LEU A 756 13.56 -1.72 -18.21
N ALA A 757 12.85 -1.21 -17.20
CA ALA A 757 11.41 -1.40 -17.08
C ALA A 757 10.61 -0.86 -18.27
N TRP A 758 11.13 0.18 -18.95
CA TRP A 758 10.49 0.74 -20.15
C TRP A 758 10.44 -0.23 -21.32
N LEU A 759 11.39 -1.17 -21.45
CA LEU A 759 11.33 -2.20 -22.49
C LEU A 759 10.07 -3.05 -22.35
N GLY A 760 9.71 -3.43 -21.11
CA GLY A 760 8.49 -4.19 -20.85
C GLY A 760 7.24 -3.43 -21.28
N TRP A 761 7.21 -2.11 -21.11
CA TRP A 761 6.13 -1.24 -21.61
C TRP A 761 6.10 -1.17 -23.13
N THR A 762 7.25 -0.96 -23.77
CA THR A 762 7.37 -0.97 -25.23
C THR A 762 6.87 -2.30 -25.82
N GLU A 763 7.17 -3.43 -25.17
CA GLU A 763 6.66 -4.75 -25.58
C GLU A 763 5.14 -4.87 -25.41
N VAL A 764 4.55 -4.29 -24.36
CA VAL A 764 3.07 -4.19 -24.22
C VAL A 764 2.48 -3.40 -25.39
N TYR A 765 3.05 -2.25 -25.72
CA TYR A 765 2.58 -1.40 -26.82
C TYR A 765 2.72 -2.05 -28.20
N LEU A 766 3.75 -2.89 -28.37
CA LEU A 766 3.99 -3.66 -29.59
C LEU A 766 3.28 -5.02 -29.62
N GLU A 767 2.38 -5.30 -28.67
CA GLU A 767 1.61 -6.55 -28.58
C GLU A 767 2.48 -7.81 -28.39
N ARG A 768 3.72 -7.66 -27.88
CA ARG A 768 4.67 -8.73 -27.50
C ARG A 768 4.42 -9.18 -26.06
N PHE A 769 3.19 -9.65 -25.80
CA PHE A 769 2.69 -9.90 -24.45
C PHE A 769 3.44 -11.00 -23.66
N THR A 770 4.17 -11.89 -24.34
CA THR A 770 4.93 -12.96 -23.67
C THR A 770 6.26 -12.45 -23.14
N GLU A 771 6.98 -11.69 -23.94
CA GLU A 771 8.21 -11.01 -23.57
C GLU A 771 7.93 -9.95 -22.51
N ALA A 772 6.90 -9.11 -22.71
CA ALA A 772 6.46 -8.13 -21.73
C ALA A 772 6.21 -8.76 -20.35
N ALA A 773 5.54 -9.92 -20.30
CA ALA A 773 5.30 -10.63 -19.03
C ALA A 773 6.62 -11.01 -18.36
N ARG A 774 7.56 -11.56 -19.12
CA ARG A 774 8.86 -12.02 -18.60
C ARG A 774 9.65 -10.86 -18.03
N HIS A 775 9.77 -9.77 -18.80
CA HIS A 775 10.59 -8.63 -18.43
C HIS A 775 9.98 -7.82 -17.28
N LEU A 776 8.67 -7.53 -17.32
CA LEU A 776 8.00 -6.85 -16.22
C LEU A 776 8.07 -7.68 -14.92
N ASN A 777 7.91 -9.00 -14.99
CA ASN A 777 8.04 -9.86 -13.79
C ASN A 777 9.47 -9.89 -13.24
N ARG A 778 10.49 -9.85 -14.13
CA ARG A 778 11.90 -9.77 -13.70
C ARG A 778 12.18 -8.44 -13.00
N VAL A 779 11.70 -7.33 -13.55
CA VAL A 779 11.85 -6.02 -12.93
C VAL A 779 11.10 -5.96 -11.60
N ASP A 780 9.86 -6.46 -11.52
CA ASP A 780 9.07 -6.50 -10.28
C ASP A 780 9.83 -7.26 -9.19
N ALA A 781 10.37 -8.44 -9.51
CA ALA A 781 11.16 -9.24 -8.58
C ALA A 781 12.42 -8.49 -8.08
N LEU A 782 13.18 -7.85 -8.96
CA LEU A 782 14.38 -7.11 -8.58
C LEU A 782 14.07 -5.80 -7.82
N ALA A 783 13.00 -5.11 -8.20
CA ALA A 783 12.58 -3.86 -7.57
C ALA A 783 12.10 -4.11 -6.14
N ARG A 784 11.39 -5.23 -5.91
CA ARG A 784 10.96 -5.66 -4.58
C ARG A 784 12.16 -6.03 -3.69
N ARG A 785 13.16 -6.78 -4.18
CA ARG A 785 14.41 -7.09 -3.45
C ARG A 785 15.08 -5.86 -2.83
N ARG A 786 15.10 -4.77 -3.59
CA ARG A 786 15.81 -3.53 -3.21
C ARG A 786 14.90 -2.42 -2.68
N GLY A 787 13.59 -2.64 -2.55
CA GLY A 787 12.67 -1.64 -2.02
C GLY A 787 12.54 -0.39 -2.91
N ARG A 788 12.46 -0.57 -4.24
CA ARG A 788 12.32 0.54 -5.20
C ARG A 788 10.85 0.86 -5.46
N GLY A 789 10.21 1.57 -4.54
CA GLY A 789 8.75 1.81 -4.49
C GLY A 789 8.12 2.31 -5.80
N PRO A 790 8.64 3.40 -6.40
CA PRO A 790 8.09 3.95 -7.64
C PRO A 790 8.27 3.05 -8.86
N THR A 791 9.39 2.34 -8.95
CA THR A 791 9.59 1.33 -10.01
C THR A 791 8.56 0.21 -9.89
N ILE A 792 8.25 -0.23 -8.66
CA ILE A 792 7.18 -1.21 -8.42
C ILE A 792 5.84 -0.67 -8.90
N ALA A 793 5.48 0.59 -8.60
CA ALA A 793 4.22 1.17 -9.04
C ALA A 793 4.06 1.14 -10.57
N MET A 794 5.09 1.62 -11.30
CA MET A 794 5.12 1.59 -12.76
C MET A 794 4.99 0.16 -13.32
N VAL A 795 5.69 -0.82 -12.74
CA VAL A 795 5.68 -2.20 -13.22
C VAL A 795 4.35 -2.89 -12.93
N VAL A 796 3.75 -2.68 -11.76
CA VAL A 796 2.45 -3.28 -11.39
C VAL A 796 1.34 -2.73 -12.29
N VAL A 797 1.37 -1.45 -12.66
CA VAL A 797 0.47 -0.86 -13.65
C VAL A 797 0.65 -1.54 -15.02
N GLY A 798 1.89 -1.83 -15.42
CA GLY A 798 2.20 -2.59 -16.64
C GLY A 798 1.67 -4.03 -16.61
N GLN A 799 1.87 -4.73 -15.50
CA GLN A 799 1.35 -6.08 -15.29
C GLN A 799 -0.18 -6.11 -15.29
N ALA A 800 -0.85 -5.12 -14.67
CA ALA A 800 -2.30 -4.98 -14.67
C ALA A 800 -2.83 -4.78 -16.09
N THR A 801 -2.19 -3.89 -16.86
CA THR A 801 -2.50 -3.64 -18.28
C THR A 801 -2.37 -4.92 -19.10
N LEU A 802 -1.24 -5.61 -18.97
CA LEU A 802 -0.95 -6.87 -19.65
C LEU A 802 -1.95 -7.99 -19.29
N ALA A 803 -2.30 -8.13 -18.01
CA ALA A 803 -3.29 -9.09 -17.56
C ALA A 803 -4.67 -8.80 -18.17
N GLY A 804 -5.05 -7.52 -18.26
CA GLY A 804 -6.29 -7.08 -18.90
C GLY A 804 -6.33 -7.48 -20.38
N TRP A 805 -5.29 -7.13 -21.14
CA TRP A 805 -5.20 -7.46 -22.57
C TRP A 805 -5.22 -8.97 -22.85
N ARG A 806 -4.55 -9.77 -22.02
CA ARG A 806 -4.55 -11.25 -22.14
C ARG A 806 -5.85 -11.90 -21.64
N GLY A 807 -6.84 -11.12 -21.24
CA GLY A 807 -8.13 -11.62 -20.75
C GLY A 807 -8.06 -12.28 -19.40
N ARG A 808 -7.15 -11.86 -18.51
CA ARG A 808 -7.10 -12.31 -17.11
C ARG A 808 -7.72 -11.23 -16.23
N VAL A 809 -8.99 -10.90 -16.45
CA VAL A 809 -9.66 -9.75 -15.80
C VAL A 809 -9.61 -9.80 -14.27
N PRO A 810 -9.81 -10.95 -13.59
CA PRO A 810 -9.69 -11.00 -12.12
C PRO A 810 -8.27 -10.68 -11.62
N GLU A 811 -7.25 -11.11 -12.35
CA GLU A 811 -5.86 -10.80 -12.03
C GLU A 811 -5.54 -9.33 -12.30
N ALA A 812 -6.01 -8.79 -13.43
CA ALA A 812 -5.88 -7.38 -13.78
C ALA A 812 -6.53 -6.48 -12.73
N ALA A 813 -7.72 -6.83 -12.24
CA ALA A 813 -8.40 -6.10 -11.18
C ALA A 813 -7.58 -6.08 -9.89
N ARG A 814 -7.06 -7.25 -9.45
CA ARG A 814 -6.20 -7.35 -8.26
C ARG A 814 -4.91 -6.53 -8.39
N LEU A 815 -4.29 -6.52 -9.57
CA LEU A 815 -3.07 -5.76 -9.83
C LEU A 815 -3.33 -4.25 -9.91
N ALA A 816 -4.40 -3.82 -10.59
CA ALA A 816 -4.81 -2.42 -10.63
C ALA A 816 -5.13 -1.89 -9.22
N GLU A 817 -5.78 -2.72 -8.41
CA GLU A 817 -6.04 -2.44 -7.01
C GLU A 817 -4.77 -2.27 -6.16
N ALA A 818 -3.79 -3.16 -6.33
CA ALA A 818 -2.49 -3.04 -5.66
C ALA A 818 -1.71 -1.80 -6.13
N ALA A 819 -1.81 -1.45 -7.42
CA ALA A 819 -1.20 -0.24 -7.96
C ALA A 819 -1.82 1.03 -7.35
N VAL A 820 -3.16 1.12 -7.25
CA VAL A 820 -3.83 2.25 -6.60
C VAL A 820 -3.38 2.39 -5.15
N GLU A 821 -3.26 1.29 -4.41
CA GLU A 821 -2.79 1.30 -3.03
C GLU A 821 -1.35 1.82 -2.91
N SER A 822 -0.46 1.34 -3.76
CA SER A 822 0.93 1.81 -3.82
C SER A 822 1.00 3.31 -4.12
N CYS A 823 0.24 3.79 -5.12
CA CYS A 823 0.27 5.20 -5.54
C CYS A 823 -0.47 6.15 -4.60
N LEU A 824 -1.34 5.65 -3.71
CA LEU A 824 -1.96 6.49 -2.68
C LEU A 824 -1.04 6.72 -1.47
N LEU A 825 0.06 5.97 -1.34
CA LEU A 825 1.01 6.14 -0.24
C LEU A 825 2.19 7.07 -0.58
N ALA A 826 2.71 7.10 -1.82
CA ALA A 826 3.37 8.31 -2.36
C ALA A 826 2.50 8.77 -3.51
N PRO A 827 1.95 9.98 -3.46
CA PRO A 827 1.17 10.52 -4.56
C PRO A 827 2.06 10.75 -5.78
N HIS A 828 2.26 9.69 -6.57
CA HIS A 828 2.70 9.80 -7.95
C HIS A 828 1.45 10.00 -8.81
N LEU A 829 0.98 11.25 -8.93
CA LEU A 829 -0.32 11.56 -9.54
C LEU A 829 -0.52 10.93 -10.94
N PRO A 830 0.47 10.93 -11.85
CA PRO A 830 0.34 10.24 -13.14
C PRO A 830 0.05 8.73 -13.03
N PHE A 831 0.83 7.97 -12.23
CA PHE A 831 0.59 6.53 -12.05
C PHE A 831 -0.65 6.23 -11.20
N LEU A 832 -1.02 7.11 -10.27
CA LEU A 832 -2.30 7.00 -9.55
C LEU A 832 -3.48 7.12 -10.52
N SER A 833 -3.45 8.14 -11.39
CA SER A 833 -4.43 8.34 -12.46
C SER A 833 -4.55 7.09 -13.33
N TRP A 834 -3.41 6.54 -13.77
CA TRP A 834 -3.38 5.32 -14.59
C TRP A 834 -3.92 4.09 -13.84
N ALA A 835 -3.51 3.87 -12.60
CA ALA A 835 -3.98 2.74 -11.80
C ALA A 835 -5.50 2.81 -11.56
N LEU A 836 -6.05 4.01 -11.31
CA LEU A 836 -7.49 4.24 -11.21
C LEU A 836 -8.19 4.00 -12.55
N ALA A 837 -7.59 4.39 -13.68
CA ALA A 837 -8.12 4.12 -15.02
C ALA A 837 -8.23 2.61 -15.30
N LEU A 838 -7.20 1.83 -14.96
CA LEU A 838 -7.22 0.35 -15.09
C LEU A 838 -8.26 -0.29 -14.16
N ARG A 839 -8.45 0.26 -12.96
CA ARG A 839 -9.52 -0.18 -12.06
C ARG A 839 -10.90 0.13 -12.65
N CYS A 840 -11.11 1.32 -13.21
CA CYS A 840 -12.33 1.69 -13.94
C CYS A 840 -12.60 0.71 -15.10
N TRP A 841 -11.56 0.39 -15.88
CA TRP A 841 -11.65 -0.53 -17.01
C TRP A 841 -12.05 -1.95 -16.57
N THR A 842 -11.39 -2.51 -15.56
CA THR A 842 -11.69 -3.87 -15.05
C THR A 842 -13.08 -3.96 -14.41
N LEU A 843 -13.54 -2.92 -13.72
CA LEU A 843 -14.92 -2.80 -13.21
C LEU A 843 -15.94 -2.73 -14.35
N THR A 844 -15.62 -2.01 -15.44
CA THR A 844 -16.45 -1.95 -16.64
C THR A 844 -16.61 -3.32 -17.30
N LEU A 845 -15.51 -4.07 -17.43
CA LEU A 845 -15.50 -5.43 -18.00
C LEU A 845 -16.28 -6.45 -17.14
N THR A 846 -16.23 -6.31 -15.82
CA THR A 846 -16.97 -7.18 -14.89
C THR A 846 -18.44 -6.77 -14.73
N GLY A 847 -18.79 -5.53 -15.06
CA GLY A 847 -20.16 -5.03 -15.08
C GLY A 847 -20.61 -4.27 -13.82
N ASP A 848 -19.69 -3.95 -12.91
CA ASP A 848 -19.97 -3.05 -11.79
C ASP A 848 -19.87 -1.58 -12.24
N LEU A 849 -20.80 -1.16 -13.10
CA LEU A 849 -20.78 0.14 -13.76
C LEU A 849 -20.93 1.30 -12.79
N SER A 850 -21.58 1.10 -11.63
CA SER A 850 -21.73 2.16 -10.62
C SER A 850 -20.38 2.51 -10.01
N GLU A 851 -19.61 1.50 -9.61
CA GLU A 851 -18.27 1.71 -9.09
C GLU A 851 -17.29 2.13 -10.19
N ALA A 852 -17.43 1.59 -11.42
CA ALA A 852 -16.61 1.98 -12.56
C ALA A 852 -16.72 3.49 -12.85
N LEU A 853 -17.92 4.05 -12.86
CA LEU A 853 -18.13 5.49 -13.08
C LEU A 853 -17.55 6.33 -11.95
N ARG A 854 -17.69 5.89 -10.69
CA ARG A 854 -17.13 6.60 -9.52
C ARG A 854 -15.60 6.64 -9.57
N VAL A 855 -14.98 5.48 -9.83
CA VAL A 855 -13.52 5.36 -9.93
C VAL A 855 -13.00 6.09 -11.17
N GLY A 856 -13.70 6.03 -12.30
CA GLY A 856 -13.32 6.74 -13.53
C GLY A 856 -13.35 8.26 -13.37
N ALA A 857 -14.39 8.80 -12.72
CA ALA A 857 -14.45 10.24 -12.40
C ALA A 857 -13.29 10.66 -11.47
N HIS A 858 -12.91 9.81 -10.51
CA HIS A 858 -11.75 10.07 -9.66
C HIS A 858 -10.44 10.03 -10.45
N ALA A 859 -10.27 9.08 -11.37
CA ALA A 859 -9.12 9.01 -12.26
C ALA A 859 -8.94 10.31 -13.05
N VAL A 860 -10.03 10.84 -13.62
CA VAL A 860 -10.02 12.12 -14.35
C VAL A 860 -9.69 13.31 -13.44
N ALA A 861 -10.18 13.33 -12.19
CA ALA A 861 -9.91 14.44 -11.27
C ALA A 861 -8.42 14.58 -10.89
N VAL A 862 -7.71 13.47 -10.77
CA VAL A 862 -6.26 13.45 -10.47
C VAL A 862 -5.37 13.56 -11.72
N ALA A 863 -5.95 13.37 -12.90
CA ALA A 863 -5.24 13.43 -14.18
C ALA A 863 -4.76 14.87 -14.51
N ARG A 864 -3.61 14.96 -15.18
CA ARG A 864 -3.08 16.22 -15.75
C ARG A 864 -2.56 16.01 -17.19
N PRO A 865 -3.45 15.63 -18.14
CA PRO A 865 -3.06 15.26 -19.50
C PRO A 865 -2.45 16.41 -20.32
N GLU A 866 -2.53 17.66 -19.86
CA GLU A 866 -1.82 18.81 -20.42
C GLU A 866 -0.31 18.76 -20.14
N THR A 867 0.09 18.13 -19.03
CA THR A 867 1.47 18.17 -18.50
C THR A 867 2.15 16.81 -18.48
N ASP A 868 1.39 15.71 -18.52
CA ASP A 868 1.94 14.35 -18.52
C ASP A 868 1.21 13.42 -19.50
N THR A 869 1.98 12.57 -20.18
CA THR A 869 1.49 11.64 -21.23
C THR A 869 0.70 10.46 -20.66
N VAL A 870 0.93 10.13 -19.40
CA VAL A 870 0.38 8.93 -18.74
C VAL A 870 -1.11 9.12 -18.38
N SER A 871 -1.49 10.34 -18.00
CA SER A 871 -2.83 10.69 -17.55
C SER A 871 -3.93 10.60 -18.62
N VAL A 872 -3.57 10.53 -19.91
CA VAL A 872 -4.53 10.50 -21.04
C VAL A 872 -5.49 9.30 -20.94
N LEU A 873 -5.04 8.18 -20.36
CA LEU A 873 -5.84 6.95 -20.26
C LEU A 873 -7.04 7.06 -19.30
N ALA A 874 -7.02 7.99 -18.35
CA ALA A 874 -8.09 8.16 -17.36
C ALA A 874 -9.43 8.54 -18.02
N GLY A 875 -9.43 9.59 -18.86
CA GLY A 875 -10.62 10.00 -19.60
C GLY A 875 -11.08 8.94 -20.60
N SER A 876 -10.13 8.22 -21.22
CA SER A 876 -10.45 7.21 -22.22
C SER A 876 -11.13 5.96 -21.64
N HIS A 877 -10.64 5.42 -20.52
CA HIS A 877 -11.30 4.29 -19.85
C HIS A 877 -12.60 4.72 -19.14
N TYR A 878 -12.68 5.96 -18.65
CA TYR A 878 -13.93 6.51 -18.13
C TYR A 878 -15.01 6.66 -19.21
N ALA A 879 -14.63 7.10 -20.42
CA ALA A 879 -15.52 7.15 -21.58
C ALA A 879 -16.06 5.76 -21.94
N GLU A 880 -15.25 4.71 -21.85
CA GLU A 880 -15.73 3.33 -22.06
C GLU A 880 -16.80 2.94 -21.02
N ALA A 881 -16.59 3.26 -19.75
CA ALA A 881 -17.59 3.04 -18.69
C ALA A 881 -18.89 3.81 -18.96
N LEU A 882 -18.80 5.05 -19.46
CA LEU A 882 -19.95 5.89 -19.82
C LEU A 882 -20.73 5.30 -21.00
N VAL A 883 -20.07 4.77 -22.03
CA VAL A 883 -20.75 4.06 -23.14
C VAL A 883 -21.52 2.84 -22.61
N GLU A 884 -20.89 2.00 -21.78
CA GLU A 884 -21.53 0.80 -21.22
C GLU A 884 -22.68 1.13 -20.25
N ALA A 885 -22.63 2.31 -19.62
CA ALA A 885 -23.68 2.87 -18.77
C ALA A 885 -24.79 3.62 -19.54
N GLY A 886 -24.71 3.69 -20.88
CA GLY A 886 -25.71 4.34 -21.72
C GLY A 886 -25.65 5.86 -21.72
N GLN A 887 -24.47 6.45 -21.53
CA GLN A 887 -24.22 7.90 -21.54
C GLN A 887 -23.25 8.29 -22.68
N PRO A 888 -23.61 8.05 -23.96
CA PRO A 888 -22.68 8.22 -25.08
C PRO A 888 -22.27 9.67 -25.34
N ASP A 889 -23.15 10.65 -25.10
CA ASP A 889 -22.81 12.08 -25.28
C ASP A 889 -21.67 12.52 -24.35
N ARG A 890 -21.78 12.12 -23.07
CA ARG A 890 -20.71 12.36 -22.10
C ARG A 890 -19.45 11.60 -22.46
N ALA A 891 -19.58 10.36 -22.92
CA ALA A 891 -18.42 9.56 -23.32
C ALA A 891 -17.60 10.24 -24.45
N ILE A 892 -18.28 10.75 -25.49
CA ILE A 892 -17.61 11.46 -26.60
C ILE A 892 -16.93 12.73 -26.10
N HIS A 893 -17.62 13.53 -25.27
CA HIS A 893 -17.06 14.75 -24.70
C HIS A 893 -15.81 14.47 -23.87
N GLU A 894 -15.88 13.54 -22.92
CA GLU A 894 -14.78 13.17 -22.03
C GLU A 894 -13.58 12.61 -22.79
N LEU A 895 -13.82 11.72 -23.77
CA LEU A 895 -12.75 11.14 -24.57
C LEU A 895 -12.02 12.22 -25.38
N LEU A 896 -12.75 13.07 -26.12
CA LEU A 896 -12.13 14.12 -26.93
C LEU A 896 -11.41 15.16 -26.08
N ALA A 897 -11.93 15.49 -24.89
CA ALA A 897 -11.26 16.39 -23.95
C ALA A 897 -9.93 15.80 -23.47
N ALA A 898 -9.93 14.53 -23.05
CA ALA A 898 -8.73 13.86 -22.56
C ALA A 898 -7.63 13.71 -23.63
N THR A 899 -8.03 13.41 -24.88
CA THR A 899 -7.09 13.15 -25.98
C THR A 899 -6.68 14.38 -26.79
N GLY A 900 -7.28 15.55 -26.52
CA GLY A 900 -6.95 16.82 -27.17
C GLY A 900 -7.66 17.08 -28.50
N GLY A 901 -8.85 16.53 -28.74
CA GLY A 901 -9.70 16.78 -29.90
C GLY A 901 -9.78 15.64 -30.92
N GLU A 902 -10.39 15.88 -32.09
CA GLU A 902 -10.75 14.84 -33.08
C GLU A 902 -9.56 14.06 -33.64
N GLY A 903 -8.36 14.67 -33.68
CA GLY A 903 -7.14 14.00 -34.15
C GLY A 903 -6.45 13.12 -33.09
N LEU A 904 -6.97 13.10 -31.86
CA LEU A 904 -6.37 12.45 -30.69
C LEU A 904 -4.84 12.72 -30.55
N PRO A 905 -4.38 13.98 -30.63
CA PRO A 905 -2.95 14.30 -30.70
C PRO A 905 -2.15 13.87 -29.45
N ARG A 906 -2.82 13.70 -28.30
CA ARG A 906 -2.19 13.23 -27.05
C ARG A 906 -2.06 11.70 -26.97
N VAL A 907 -2.60 10.97 -27.94
CA VAL A 907 -2.47 9.52 -28.04
C VAL A 907 -1.50 9.19 -29.17
N GLU A 908 -0.61 8.24 -28.90
CA GLU A 908 0.29 7.64 -29.87
C GLU A 908 -0.48 7.11 -31.09
N GLU A 909 0.01 7.41 -32.29
CA GLU A 909 -0.72 7.18 -33.53
C GLU A 909 -1.15 5.72 -33.70
N ALA A 910 -0.25 4.79 -33.36
CA ALA A 910 -0.51 3.35 -33.44
C ALA A 910 -1.72 2.89 -32.60
N TYR A 911 -2.07 3.63 -31.54
CA TYR A 911 -3.10 3.23 -30.59
C TYR A 911 -4.46 3.92 -30.84
N ARG A 912 -4.47 5.04 -31.56
CA ARG A 912 -5.69 5.77 -31.94
C ARG A 912 -6.83 4.91 -32.52
N PRO A 913 -6.59 3.86 -33.35
CA PRO A 913 -7.67 3.01 -33.85
C PRO A 913 -8.56 2.40 -32.76
N TYR A 914 -8.01 2.13 -31.57
CA TYR A 914 -8.77 1.62 -30.43
C TYR A 914 -9.78 2.65 -29.90
N TRP A 915 -9.37 3.90 -29.78
CA TRP A 915 -10.26 4.97 -29.30
C TRP A 915 -11.23 5.47 -30.37
N TYR A 916 -10.84 5.45 -31.64
CA TYR A 916 -11.78 5.69 -32.75
C TYR A 916 -12.87 4.62 -32.81
N GLU A 917 -12.57 3.35 -32.50
CA GLU A 917 -13.58 2.30 -32.38
C GLU A 917 -14.56 2.60 -31.23
N LEU A 918 -14.07 3.08 -30.09
CA LEU A 918 -14.92 3.51 -28.98
C LEU A 918 -15.83 4.69 -29.37
N LEU A 919 -15.32 5.70 -30.08
CA LEU A 919 -16.11 6.82 -30.60
C LEU A 919 -17.18 6.35 -31.59
N THR A 920 -16.83 5.41 -32.47
CA THR A 920 -17.77 4.78 -33.40
C THR A 920 -18.92 4.13 -32.64
N ARG A 921 -18.60 3.34 -31.61
CA ARG A 921 -19.59 2.68 -30.77
C ARG A 921 -20.47 3.68 -30.00
N ALA A 922 -19.88 4.77 -29.50
CA ALA A 922 -20.63 5.82 -28.81
C ALA A 922 -21.61 6.54 -29.75
N GLU A 923 -21.20 6.90 -30.97
CA GLU A 923 -22.07 7.52 -31.97
C GLU A 923 -23.24 6.61 -32.37
N LEU A 924 -22.97 5.32 -32.57
CA LEU A 924 -24.03 4.35 -32.86
C LEU A 924 -25.02 4.21 -31.68
N ALA A 925 -24.53 4.22 -30.43
CA ALA A 925 -25.38 4.16 -29.25
C ALA A 925 -26.30 5.40 -29.09
N ARG A 926 -25.86 6.59 -29.53
CA ARG A 926 -26.73 7.80 -29.60
C ARG A 926 -27.96 7.54 -30.48
N THR A 927 -27.78 6.83 -31.59
CA THR A 927 -28.84 6.57 -32.58
C THR A 927 -29.88 5.56 -32.07
N GLU A 928 -29.44 4.56 -31.29
CA GLU A 928 -30.31 3.54 -30.71
C GLU A 928 -31.17 4.09 -29.55
N GLY A 929 -30.63 5.03 -28.76
CA GLY A 929 -31.36 5.71 -27.67
C GLY A 929 -32.47 6.66 -28.14
N ALA A 930 -32.40 7.13 -29.40
CA ALA A 930 -33.39 8.02 -30.01
C ALA A 930 -34.60 7.31 -30.65
N ARG A 931 -34.60 5.96 -30.71
CA ARG A 931 -35.78 5.20 -31.18
C ARG A 931 -36.84 5.12 -30.07
N PRO A 932 -38.10 5.55 -30.30
CA PRO A 932 -39.15 5.37 -29.32
C PRO A 932 -39.35 3.86 -29.07
N ARG A 933 -39.34 3.47 -27.79
CA ARG A 933 -39.63 2.10 -27.34
C ARG A 933 -41.11 1.78 -27.59
N GLY A 934 -41.46 1.35 -28.79
CA GLY A 934 -42.80 0.84 -29.10
C GLY A 934 -43.03 0.54 -30.57
N GLY A 935 -43.04 -0.75 -30.93
CA GLY A 935 -43.58 -1.25 -32.20
C GLY A 935 -42.72 -2.31 -32.88
N PRO A 936 -43.29 -3.42 -33.39
CA PRO A 936 -42.54 -4.42 -34.15
C PRO A 936 -42.05 -3.82 -35.48
N ALA A 937 -40.77 -4.03 -35.79
CA ALA A 937 -40.14 -3.52 -37.00
C ALA A 937 -40.85 -4.05 -38.26
N ARG A 938 -41.35 -3.15 -39.12
CA ARG A 938 -41.78 -3.50 -40.47
C ARG A 938 -40.57 -3.94 -41.30
N ARG A 939 -40.71 -5.08 -41.97
CA ARG A 939 -39.76 -5.66 -42.92
C ARG A 939 -39.57 -4.69 -44.12
N PRO A 940 -38.35 -4.23 -44.44
CA PRO A 940 -38.11 -3.52 -45.70
C PRO A 940 -38.07 -4.54 -46.85
N VAL A 941 -38.73 -4.19 -47.96
CA VAL A 941 -38.70 -4.94 -49.23
C VAL A 941 -37.37 -4.65 -49.94
N ALA A 942 -36.68 -5.71 -50.38
CA ALA A 942 -35.39 -5.63 -51.07
C ALA A 942 -35.55 -5.25 -52.56
N PRO A 943 -34.69 -4.37 -53.12
CA PRO A 943 -34.43 -4.34 -54.56
C PRO A 943 -33.31 -5.32 -54.92
N ARG A 944 -33.42 -5.98 -56.08
CA ARG A 944 -32.45 -6.95 -56.64
C ARG A 944 -31.28 -6.25 -57.37
N ALA A 945 -30.15 -6.98 -57.43
CA ALA A 945 -28.77 -6.60 -57.80
C ALA A 945 -28.49 -6.12 -59.25
N PRO A 946 -27.24 -5.74 -59.60
CA PRO A 946 -26.28 -6.76 -60.04
C PRO A 946 -24.84 -6.64 -59.48
N ALA A 947 -24.11 -7.75 -59.58
CA ALA A 947 -22.74 -7.95 -59.12
C ALA A 947 -21.69 -7.29 -60.04
N GLY A 948 -20.66 -6.70 -59.42
CA GLY A 948 -19.44 -6.17 -60.02
C GLY A 948 -18.33 -6.05 -58.96
N PRO A 949 -17.04 -5.93 -59.34
CA PRO A 949 -15.92 -5.97 -58.39
C PRO A 949 -15.95 -4.76 -57.45
N ALA A 950 -15.59 -5.00 -56.19
CA ALA A 950 -15.75 -4.09 -55.04
C ALA A 950 -15.16 -2.68 -55.29
N SER A 951 -16.01 -1.73 -55.66
CA SER A 951 -15.75 -0.30 -55.52
C SER A 951 -16.25 0.17 -54.15
N ARG A 952 -15.41 0.93 -53.44
CA ARG A 952 -15.72 1.57 -52.15
C ARG A 952 -17.07 2.30 -52.25
N GLN A 953 -18.06 1.91 -51.45
CA GLN A 953 -19.34 2.63 -51.43
C GLN A 953 -19.14 4.03 -50.82
N PRO A 954 -19.73 5.09 -51.40
CA PRO A 954 -19.67 6.43 -50.82
C PRO A 954 -20.48 6.49 -49.51
N VAL A 955 -20.06 7.36 -48.59
CA VAL A 955 -20.76 7.70 -47.34
C VAL A 955 -22.26 7.93 -47.63
N PRO A 956 -23.19 7.21 -46.98
CA PRO A 956 -24.60 7.45 -47.18
C PRO A 956 -24.98 8.82 -46.63
N ALA A 957 -25.31 9.76 -47.52
CA ALA A 957 -25.68 11.15 -47.17
C ALA A 957 -27.02 11.27 -46.42
N SER A 958 -27.76 10.16 -46.24
CA SER A 958 -29.04 10.12 -45.52
C SER A 958 -29.13 8.87 -44.64
N GLY A 959 -29.10 9.06 -43.33
CA GLY A 959 -29.17 8.01 -42.30
C GLY A 959 -29.61 8.58 -40.95
N PRO A 960 -29.92 7.72 -39.95
CA PRO A 960 -30.27 8.18 -38.60
C PRO A 960 -29.18 9.07 -38.01
N ALA A 961 -29.58 10.08 -37.23
CA ALA A 961 -28.68 11.06 -36.61
C ALA A 961 -27.56 10.36 -35.82
N GLY A 962 -26.29 10.54 -36.24
CA GLY A 962 -25.10 9.90 -35.67
C GLY A 962 -24.37 8.92 -36.60
N LEU A 963 -25.04 8.33 -37.59
CA LEU A 963 -24.41 7.37 -38.52
C LEU A 963 -23.28 7.99 -39.38
N PRO A 964 -23.40 9.22 -39.92
CA PRO A 964 -22.29 9.86 -40.64
C PRO A 964 -21.07 10.14 -39.76
N ALA A 965 -21.29 10.48 -38.48
CA ALA A 965 -20.20 10.68 -37.52
C ALA A 965 -19.51 9.35 -37.17
N ALA A 966 -20.28 8.28 -36.96
CA ALA A 966 -19.74 6.93 -36.75
C ALA A 966 -18.88 6.47 -37.94
N TRP A 967 -19.32 6.70 -39.18
CA TRP A 967 -18.52 6.42 -40.39
C TRP A 967 -17.20 7.19 -40.41
N ARG A 968 -17.22 8.49 -40.06
CA ARG A 968 -16.00 9.30 -39.98
C ARG A 968 -14.98 8.68 -39.02
N TRP A 969 -15.42 8.24 -37.84
CA TRP A 969 -14.54 7.59 -36.85
C TRP A 969 -14.01 6.24 -37.33
N ALA A 970 -14.86 5.40 -37.94
CA ALA A 970 -14.44 4.12 -38.50
C ALA A 970 -13.38 4.29 -39.60
N GLU A 971 -13.56 5.27 -40.51
CA GLU A 971 -12.57 5.58 -41.53
C GLU A 971 -11.26 6.11 -40.94
N LEU A 972 -11.31 6.94 -39.88
CA LEU A 972 -10.11 7.37 -39.18
C LEU A 972 -9.38 6.19 -38.54
N ALA A 973 -10.11 5.23 -37.95
CA ALA A 973 -9.54 4.02 -37.40
C ALA A 973 -8.79 3.19 -38.47
N GLU A 974 -9.41 3.00 -39.65
CA GLU A 974 -8.80 2.29 -40.77
C GLU A 974 -7.56 3.02 -41.31
N ARG A 975 -7.69 4.32 -41.64
CA ARG A 975 -6.59 5.13 -42.18
C ARG A 975 -5.39 5.13 -41.23
N THR A 976 -5.63 5.28 -39.93
CA THR A 976 -4.54 5.27 -38.95
C THR A 976 -3.94 3.88 -38.76
N ALA A 977 -4.75 2.82 -38.74
CA ALA A 977 -4.22 1.45 -38.68
C ALA A 977 -3.37 1.09 -39.91
N GLU A 978 -3.76 1.56 -41.10
CA GLU A 978 -2.98 1.42 -42.34
C GLU A 978 -1.72 2.31 -42.35
N GLY A 979 -1.86 3.58 -41.98
CA GLY A 979 -0.79 4.58 -41.96
C GLY A 979 0.33 4.29 -40.95
N ALA A 980 -0.01 3.65 -39.82
CA ALA A 980 0.98 3.13 -38.86
C ALA A 980 1.74 1.87 -39.38
N GLY A 981 1.62 1.55 -40.67
CA GLY A 981 2.27 0.42 -41.33
C GLY A 981 1.56 -0.92 -41.14
N GLY A 982 0.29 -0.94 -40.69
CA GLY A 982 -0.52 -2.16 -40.58
C GLY A 982 0.02 -3.23 -39.62
N GLY A 983 0.97 -2.88 -38.75
CA GLY A 983 1.84 -3.84 -38.06
C GLY A 983 1.25 -4.48 -36.80
N LEU A 984 0.31 -3.82 -36.10
CA LEU A 984 -0.25 -4.34 -34.85
C LEU A 984 -1.59 -5.06 -35.09
N PRO A 985 -1.65 -6.40 -34.93
CA PRO A 985 -2.85 -7.17 -35.23
C PRO A 985 -4.06 -6.77 -34.38
N GLY A 986 -3.87 -6.36 -33.12
CA GLY A 986 -4.95 -5.89 -32.24
C GLY A 986 -5.53 -4.54 -32.65
N ARG A 987 -4.70 -3.61 -33.09
CA ARG A 987 -5.15 -2.29 -33.57
C ARG A 987 -5.88 -2.40 -34.90
N ARG A 988 -5.41 -3.27 -35.80
CA ARG A 988 -6.16 -3.66 -37.01
C ARG A 988 -7.51 -4.30 -36.66
N ALA A 989 -7.57 -5.15 -35.64
CA ALA A 989 -8.84 -5.73 -35.18
C ALA A 989 -9.84 -4.65 -34.72
N SER A 990 -9.36 -3.60 -34.05
CA SER A 990 -10.20 -2.47 -33.60
C SER A 990 -10.79 -1.70 -34.79
N ALA A 991 -9.97 -1.38 -35.80
CA ALA A 991 -10.43 -0.72 -37.01
C ALA A 991 -11.49 -1.55 -37.77
N LEU A 992 -11.22 -2.85 -37.96
CA LEU A 992 -12.15 -3.77 -38.62
C LEU A 992 -13.46 -3.92 -37.84
N ARG A 993 -13.42 -3.85 -36.50
CA ARG A 993 -14.64 -3.89 -35.67
C ARG A 993 -15.46 -2.61 -35.81
N ALA A 994 -14.80 -1.44 -35.84
CA ALA A 994 -15.46 -0.16 -36.09
C ALA A 994 -16.19 -0.17 -37.44
N ARG A 995 -15.50 -0.63 -38.49
CA ARG A 995 -16.06 -0.83 -39.83
C ARG A 995 -17.27 -1.76 -39.82
N ALA A 996 -17.13 -2.95 -39.22
CA ALA A 996 -18.22 -3.91 -39.12
C ALA A 996 -19.45 -3.33 -38.39
N ALA A 997 -19.24 -2.47 -37.39
CA ALA A 997 -20.33 -1.84 -36.64
C ALA A 997 -21.12 -0.85 -37.50
N VAL A 998 -20.42 0.00 -38.27
CA VAL A 998 -21.07 0.97 -39.18
C VAL A 998 -21.73 0.30 -40.38
N GLU A 999 -21.14 -0.76 -40.93
CA GLU A 999 -21.73 -1.58 -42.00
C GLU A 999 -23.01 -2.29 -41.53
N LEU A 1000 -23.01 -2.82 -40.30
CA LEU A 1000 -24.22 -3.42 -39.73
C LEU A 1000 -25.32 -2.37 -39.53
N ALA A 1001 -24.95 -1.18 -39.04
CA ALA A 1001 -25.89 -0.08 -38.81
C ALA A 1001 -26.46 0.52 -40.11
N SER A 1002 -25.70 0.48 -41.21
CA SER A 1002 -26.16 0.90 -42.54
C SER A 1002 -26.98 -0.17 -43.29
N GLY A 1003 -27.06 -1.39 -42.75
CA GLY A 1003 -27.80 -2.51 -43.34
C GLY A 1003 -26.96 -3.44 -44.25
N ALA A 1004 -25.66 -3.19 -44.39
CA ALA A 1004 -24.71 -4.04 -45.11
C ALA A 1004 -24.26 -5.23 -44.24
N ALA A 1005 -25.22 -6.06 -43.83
CA ALA A 1005 -24.99 -7.10 -42.82
C ALA A 1005 -24.04 -8.23 -43.29
N LYS A 1006 -23.91 -8.47 -44.60
CA LYS A 1006 -22.99 -9.49 -45.13
C LYS A 1006 -21.54 -9.02 -45.04
N GLU A 1007 -21.30 -7.77 -45.43
CA GLU A 1007 -20.02 -7.09 -45.33
C GLU A 1007 -19.60 -6.97 -43.85
N ALA A 1008 -20.54 -6.58 -42.99
CA ALA A 1008 -20.34 -6.49 -41.55
C ALA A 1008 -19.93 -7.83 -40.92
N ALA A 1009 -20.56 -8.94 -41.33
CA ALA A 1009 -20.20 -10.27 -40.84
C ALA A 1009 -18.76 -10.65 -41.24
N ALA A 1010 -18.36 -10.37 -42.49
CA ALA A 1010 -17.01 -10.64 -42.97
C ALA A 1010 -15.96 -9.80 -42.22
N ALA A 1011 -16.19 -8.48 -42.08
CA ALA A 1011 -15.30 -7.59 -41.35
C ALA A 1011 -15.18 -7.95 -39.86
N ALA A 1012 -16.29 -8.34 -39.22
CA ALA A 1012 -16.29 -8.76 -37.81
C ALA A 1012 -15.54 -10.08 -37.58
N LEU A 1013 -15.64 -11.05 -38.51
CA LEU A 1013 -14.87 -12.30 -38.45
C LEU A 1013 -13.38 -12.06 -38.69
N GLU A 1014 -13.02 -11.19 -39.64
CA GLU A 1014 -11.62 -10.80 -39.86
C GLU A 1014 -11.05 -10.10 -38.61
N SER A 1015 -11.83 -9.19 -38.01
CA SER A 1015 -11.49 -8.55 -36.73
C SER A 1015 -11.25 -9.58 -35.63
N ALA A 1016 -12.14 -10.56 -35.48
CA ALA A 1016 -12.01 -11.60 -34.46
C ALA A 1016 -10.74 -12.45 -34.64
N ALA A 1017 -10.38 -12.78 -35.89
CA ALA A 1017 -9.17 -13.53 -36.23
C ALA A 1017 -7.89 -12.71 -36.02
N ALA A 1018 -7.92 -11.41 -36.30
CA ALA A 1018 -6.82 -10.50 -36.01
C ALA A 1018 -6.57 -10.37 -34.50
N ALA A 1019 -7.63 -10.16 -33.71
CA ALA A 1019 -7.54 -10.13 -32.25
C ALA A 1019 -7.07 -11.46 -31.64
N GLU A 1020 -7.47 -12.59 -32.22
CA GLU A 1020 -7.00 -13.91 -31.78
C GLU A 1020 -5.50 -14.11 -32.02
N ARG A 1021 -4.98 -13.72 -33.19
CA ARG A 1021 -3.53 -13.74 -33.48
C ARG A 1021 -2.73 -12.83 -32.55
N ALA A 1022 -3.31 -11.70 -32.14
CA ALA A 1022 -2.73 -10.79 -31.18
C ALA A 1022 -2.78 -11.31 -29.72
N GLY A 1023 -3.52 -12.40 -29.44
CA GLY A 1023 -3.71 -12.87 -28.07
C GLY A 1023 -4.65 -11.99 -27.23
N LEU A 1024 -5.62 -11.33 -27.88
CA LEU A 1024 -6.59 -10.42 -27.28
C LEU A 1024 -7.99 -11.07 -27.18
N PRO A 1025 -8.25 -11.93 -26.18
CA PRO A 1025 -9.48 -12.72 -26.12
C PRO A 1025 -10.75 -11.90 -25.90
N ILE A 1026 -10.67 -10.78 -25.18
CA ILE A 1026 -11.84 -9.90 -24.97
C ILE A 1026 -12.24 -9.22 -26.27
N GLU A 1027 -11.26 -8.67 -26.99
CA GLU A 1027 -11.48 -8.02 -28.28
C GLU A 1027 -12.00 -9.01 -29.33
N SER A 1028 -11.42 -10.22 -29.38
CA SER A 1028 -11.92 -11.31 -30.21
C SER A 1028 -13.38 -11.66 -29.87
N GLY A 1029 -13.72 -11.80 -28.58
CA GLY A 1029 -15.09 -12.06 -28.14
C GLY A 1029 -16.09 -10.95 -28.50
N ARG A 1030 -15.68 -9.67 -28.41
CA ARG A 1030 -16.49 -8.52 -28.86
C ARG A 1030 -16.75 -8.58 -30.37
N SER A 1031 -15.71 -8.86 -31.17
CA SER A 1031 -15.85 -8.99 -32.63
C SER A 1031 -16.72 -10.19 -33.03
N LEU A 1032 -16.60 -11.33 -32.34
CA LEU A 1032 -17.48 -12.49 -32.55
C LEU A 1032 -18.94 -12.20 -32.18
N THR A 1033 -19.17 -11.38 -31.14
CA THR A 1033 -20.51 -10.92 -30.78
C THR A 1033 -21.13 -10.10 -31.91
N LEU A 1034 -20.36 -9.20 -32.51
CA LEU A 1034 -20.78 -8.40 -33.66
C LEU A 1034 -21.01 -9.25 -34.91
N ALA A 1035 -20.14 -10.23 -35.19
CA ALA A 1035 -20.31 -11.19 -36.27
C ALA A 1035 -21.62 -11.98 -36.11
N GLY A 1036 -21.92 -12.45 -34.90
CA GLY A 1036 -23.17 -13.12 -34.58
C GLY A 1036 -24.41 -12.26 -34.83
N ARG A 1037 -24.37 -10.96 -34.47
CA ARG A 1037 -25.44 -10.00 -34.79
C ARG A 1037 -25.64 -9.85 -36.30
N ALA A 1038 -24.56 -9.72 -37.05
CA ALA A 1038 -24.59 -9.55 -38.50
C ALA A 1038 -25.10 -10.81 -39.23
N LEU A 1039 -24.64 -12.00 -38.80
CA LEU A 1039 -25.11 -13.30 -39.31
C LEU A 1039 -26.61 -13.52 -39.05
N ALA A 1040 -27.09 -13.12 -37.86
CA ALA A 1040 -28.52 -13.16 -37.56
C ALA A 1040 -29.33 -12.23 -38.46
N ALA A 1041 -28.79 -11.04 -38.79
CA ALA A 1041 -29.45 -10.07 -39.65
C ALA A 1041 -29.57 -10.53 -41.12
N ILE A 1042 -28.62 -11.33 -41.62
CA ILE A 1042 -28.72 -11.96 -42.95
C ILE A 1042 -29.57 -13.25 -42.95
N GLY A 1043 -30.03 -13.72 -41.78
CA GLY A 1043 -30.87 -14.91 -41.63
C GLY A 1043 -30.11 -16.23 -41.42
N ASP A 1044 -28.77 -16.21 -41.29
CA ASP A 1044 -27.97 -17.41 -41.00
C ASP A 1044 -27.91 -17.67 -39.49
N THR A 1045 -29.03 -18.21 -38.97
CA THR A 1045 -29.19 -18.49 -37.53
C THR A 1045 -28.17 -19.51 -37.00
N PRO A 1046 -27.88 -20.63 -37.68
CA PRO A 1046 -26.88 -21.60 -37.21
C PRO A 1046 -25.49 -21.00 -37.06
N ALA A 1047 -25.03 -20.22 -38.06
CA ALA A 1047 -23.73 -19.56 -37.97
C ALA A 1047 -23.73 -18.48 -36.87
N ALA A 1048 -24.80 -17.69 -36.76
CA ALA A 1048 -24.95 -16.69 -35.71
C ALA A 1048 -24.85 -17.29 -34.30
N VAL A 1049 -25.55 -18.41 -34.04
CA VAL A 1049 -25.48 -19.14 -32.78
C VAL A 1049 -24.08 -19.69 -32.53
N GLY A 1050 -23.42 -20.24 -33.55
CA GLY A 1050 -22.05 -20.74 -33.45
C GLY A 1050 -21.06 -19.67 -32.98
N GLU A 1051 -21.08 -18.51 -33.62
CA GLU A 1051 -20.18 -17.41 -33.27
C GLU A 1051 -20.51 -16.76 -31.92
N LEU A 1052 -21.80 -16.63 -31.57
CA LEU A 1052 -22.20 -16.10 -30.26
C LEU A 1052 -21.83 -17.05 -29.11
N ARG A 1053 -21.89 -18.37 -29.29
CA ARG A 1053 -21.41 -19.34 -28.28
C ARG A 1053 -19.90 -19.24 -28.09
N ARG A 1054 -19.14 -19.11 -29.18
CA ARG A 1054 -17.69 -18.86 -29.12
C ARG A 1054 -17.39 -17.55 -28.38
N ALA A 1055 -18.13 -16.49 -28.68
CA ALA A 1055 -18.01 -15.20 -28.01
C ALA A 1055 -18.29 -15.32 -26.50
N GLU A 1056 -19.42 -15.92 -26.12
CA GLU A 1056 -19.80 -16.10 -24.72
C GLU A 1056 -18.73 -16.91 -23.96
N ALA A 1057 -18.35 -18.08 -24.47
CA ALA A 1057 -17.35 -18.93 -23.83
C ALA A 1057 -16.02 -18.19 -23.61
N ARG A 1058 -15.56 -17.44 -24.63
CA ARG A 1058 -14.31 -16.69 -24.56
C ARG A 1058 -14.36 -15.55 -23.55
N LEU A 1059 -15.44 -14.76 -23.55
CA LEU A 1059 -15.62 -13.63 -22.64
C LEU A 1059 -15.79 -14.08 -21.19
N ARG A 1060 -16.53 -15.18 -20.96
CA ARG A 1060 -16.68 -15.80 -19.64
C ARG A 1060 -15.36 -16.35 -19.12
N ALA A 1061 -14.61 -17.07 -19.95
CA ALA A 1061 -13.28 -17.57 -19.58
C ALA A 1061 -12.32 -16.42 -19.23
N ALA A 1062 -12.47 -15.27 -19.87
CA ALA A 1062 -11.68 -14.09 -19.58
C ALA A 1062 -12.10 -13.33 -18.30
N GLY A 1063 -13.24 -13.67 -17.70
CA GLY A 1063 -13.84 -12.92 -16.59
C GLY A 1063 -14.54 -11.61 -17.01
N ALA A 1064 -14.69 -11.36 -18.31
CA ALA A 1064 -15.36 -10.18 -18.87
C ALA A 1064 -16.89 -10.40 -18.90
N SER A 1065 -17.51 -10.37 -17.72
CA SER A 1065 -18.93 -10.71 -17.55
C SER A 1065 -19.87 -9.78 -18.30
N ARG A 1066 -19.60 -8.46 -18.35
CA ARG A 1066 -20.47 -7.48 -19.00
C ARG A 1066 -20.62 -7.68 -20.52
N PRO A 1067 -19.54 -7.86 -21.30
CA PRO A 1067 -19.66 -8.23 -22.71
C PRO A 1067 -20.16 -9.68 -22.89
N GLY A 1068 -19.83 -10.60 -21.98
CA GLY A 1068 -20.38 -11.96 -22.01
C GLY A 1068 -21.90 -12.02 -21.85
N ASP A 1069 -22.47 -11.12 -21.04
CA ASP A 1069 -23.92 -10.98 -20.86
C ASP A 1069 -24.63 -10.48 -22.12
N GLU A 1070 -23.95 -9.69 -22.96
CA GLU A 1070 -24.47 -9.26 -24.26
C GLU A 1070 -24.56 -10.43 -25.24
N ALA A 1071 -23.49 -11.22 -25.40
CA ALA A 1071 -23.51 -12.43 -26.22
C ALA A 1071 -24.60 -13.41 -25.76
N ALA A 1072 -24.71 -13.63 -24.44
CA ALA A 1072 -25.75 -14.48 -23.86
C ALA A 1072 -27.17 -13.93 -24.10
N ARG A 1073 -27.35 -12.60 -24.15
CA ARG A 1073 -28.64 -11.96 -24.45
C ARG A 1073 -29.05 -12.23 -25.90
N LEU A 1074 -28.13 -12.11 -26.84
CA LEU A 1074 -28.37 -12.37 -28.26
C LEU A 1074 -28.68 -13.85 -28.51
N LEU A 1075 -27.95 -14.77 -27.87
CA LEU A 1075 -28.27 -16.21 -27.91
C LEU A 1075 -29.72 -16.48 -27.48
N ARG A 1076 -30.15 -15.88 -26.35
CA ARG A 1076 -31.55 -16.02 -25.89
C ARG A 1076 -32.56 -15.45 -26.88
N GLN A 1077 -32.25 -14.37 -27.57
CA GLN A 1077 -33.11 -13.80 -28.62
C GLN A 1077 -33.26 -14.74 -29.82
N LEU A 1078 -32.26 -15.58 -30.09
CA LEU A 1078 -32.28 -16.62 -31.13
C LEU A 1078 -32.88 -17.95 -30.65
N GLY A 1079 -33.43 -18.01 -29.43
CA GLY A 1079 -34.08 -19.21 -28.89
C GLY A 1079 -33.15 -20.19 -28.16
N GLU A 1080 -31.88 -19.84 -27.95
CA GLU A 1080 -30.91 -20.68 -27.28
C GLU A 1080 -31.05 -20.65 -25.74
N LYS A 1081 -30.94 -21.83 -25.11
CA LYS A 1081 -30.93 -21.94 -23.65
C LYS A 1081 -29.54 -21.64 -23.11
N VAL A 1082 -29.37 -20.42 -22.60
CA VAL A 1082 -28.16 -20.01 -21.87
C VAL A 1082 -28.50 -19.90 -20.38
N ALA A 1083 -27.64 -20.45 -19.52
CA ALA A 1083 -27.79 -20.28 -18.07
C ALA A 1083 -27.91 -18.78 -17.73
N ARG A 1084 -28.85 -18.41 -16.85
CA ARG A 1084 -28.86 -17.04 -16.31
C ARG A 1084 -27.57 -16.88 -15.50
N GLY A 1085 -26.62 -16.11 -16.03
CA GLY A 1085 -25.52 -15.59 -15.26
C GLY A 1085 -26.10 -14.91 -14.02
N GLY A 1086 -25.79 -15.44 -12.83
CA GLY A 1086 -26.19 -14.79 -11.60
C GLY A 1086 -25.67 -13.35 -11.60
N ARG A 1087 -26.46 -12.40 -11.10
CA ARG A 1087 -25.91 -11.09 -10.70
C ARG A 1087 -24.68 -11.35 -9.84
N PRO A 1088 -23.64 -10.51 -9.91
CA PRO A 1088 -22.70 -10.44 -8.81
C PRO A 1088 -23.51 -9.97 -7.58
N ALA A 1089 -23.95 -10.92 -6.76
CA ALA A 1089 -24.30 -10.63 -5.39
C ALA A 1089 -23.01 -10.12 -4.75
N GLY A 1090 -23.09 -8.95 -4.12
CA GLY A 1090 -21.95 -8.13 -3.71
C GLY A 1090 -20.75 -8.93 -3.18
N SER A 1091 -19.57 -8.57 -3.69
CA SER A 1091 -18.25 -8.75 -3.10
C SER A 1091 -18.18 -9.51 -1.76
N SER A 1092 -18.30 -10.85 -1.80
CA SER A 1092 -17.76 -11.72 -0.72
C SER A 1092 -17.75 -13.23 -1.01
N ARG A 1093 -18.11 -13.73 -2.19
CA ARG A 1093 -18.14 -15.18 -2.46
C ARG A 1093 -17.36 -15.67 -3.69
N ALA A 1094 -16.51 -14.82 -4.28
CA ALA A 1094 -15.62 -15.20 -5.38
C ALA A 1094 -14.20 -15.61 -4.92
N VAL A 1095 -14.06 -16.14 -3.69
CA VAL A 1095 -12.75 -16.56 -3.14
C VAL A 1095 -12.62 -18.08 -3.00
N GLU A 1096 -13.68 -18.86 -3.22
CA GLU A 1096 -13.61 -20.33 -3.09
C GLU A 1096 -13.62 -21.12 -4.41
N ALA A 1097 -13.58 -20.45 -5.56
CA ALA A 1097 -13.54 -21.11 -6.88
C ALA A 1097 -12.19 -20.97 -7.64
N THR A 1098 -11.11 -20.60 -6.95
CA THR A 1098 -9.77 -20.38 -7.54
C THR A 1098 -8.67 -21.28 -6.95
N ALA A 1099 -9.05 -22.47 -6.48
CA ALA A 1099 -8.08 -23.55 -6.17
C ALA A 1099 -8.20 -24.78 -7.10
N GLY A 1100 -9.06 -24.75 -8.12
CA GLY A 1100 -9.26 -25.85 -9.07
C GLY A 1100 -9.26 -25.37 -10.51
N GLY A 1101 -8.08 -25.18 -11.10
CA GLY A 1101 -7.94 -24.56 -12.43
C GLY A 1101 -6.70 -24.98 -13.22
N LEU A 1102 -6.15 -26.19 -12.96
CA LEU A 1102 -5.28 -26.90 -13.92
C LEU A 1102 -6.08 -28.06 -14.51
N GLY A 1103 -7.14 -27.73 -15.24
CA GLY A 1103 -8.11 -28.68 -15.79
C GLY A 1103 -8.29 -28.53 -17.29
N GLY A 1104 -7.18 -28.49 -18.04
CA GLY A 1104 -7.20 -28.42 -19.52
C GLY A 1104 -6.02 -29.10 -20.22
N GLY A 1105 -4.96 -29.48 -19.49
CA GLY A 1105 -3.71 -30.00 -20.06
C GLY A 1105 -3.67 -31.50 -20.37
N LEU A 1106 -4.73 -32.27 -20.09
CA LEU A 1106 -4.66 -33.74 -20.09
C LEU A 1106 -4.69 -34.41 -21.47
N ARG A 1107 -4.63 -33.66 -22.57
CA ARG A 1107 -4.36 -34.23 -23.91
C ARG A 1107 -2.91 -34.05 -24.40
N ALA A 1108 -2.07 -33.32 -23.68
CA ALA A 1108 -0.67 -33.07 -24.08
C ALA A 1108 0.37 -33.89 -23.27
N VAL A 1109 -0.03 -34.61 -22.22
CA VAL A 1109 0.89 -35.34 -21.33
C VAL A 1109 1.33 -36.70 -21.87
N GLN A 1110 0.77 -37.18 -22.99
CA GLN A 1110 1.10 -38.50 -23.54
C GLN A 1110 2.46 -38.57 -24.27
N ALA A 1111 3.19 -37.46 -24.41
CA ALA A 1111 4.42 -37.40 -25.22
C ALA A 1111 5.74 -37.28 -24.45
N SER A 1112 5.76 -37.36 -23.11
CA SER A 1112 7.02 -37.28 -22.35
C SER A 1112 6.97 -38.21 -21.14
N GLY A 1113 8.01 -39.03 -20.93
CA GLY A 1113 8.13 -40.12 -19.93
C GLY A 1113 8.07 -39.70 -18.46
N ALA A 1114 7.07 -38.91 -18.06
CA ALA A 1114 6.82 -38.42 -16.72
C ALA A 1114 6.11 -39.44 -15.81
N GLY A 1115 5.54 -40.52 -16.37
CA GLY A 1115 4.79 -41.55 -15.63
C GLY A 1115 5.64 -42.29 -14.59
N ALA A 1116 6.82 -42.76 -14.99
CA ALA A 1116 7.78 -43.43 -14.09
C ALA A 1116 8.23 -42.53 -12.93
N ALA A 1117 8.45 -41.22 -13.16
CA ALA A 1117 8.85 -40.27 -12.13
C ALA A 1117 7.73 -39.95 -11.13
N LEU A 1118 6.46 -39.95 -11.56
CA LEU A 1118 5.29 -39.78 -10.68
C LEU A 1118 5.02 -41.05 -9.87
N ALA A 1119 5.13 -42.23 -10.48
CA ALA A 1119 5.00 -43.52 -9.78
C ALA A 1119 6.08 -43.71 -8.70
N ALA A 1120 7.28 -43.14 -8.90
CA ALA A 1120 8.37 -43.13 -7.92
C ALA A 1120 8.02 -42.37 -6.61
N ARG A 1121 7.08 -41.41 -6.65
CA ARG A 1121 6.67 -40.58 -5.49
C ARG A 1121 5.64 -41.27 -4.57
N LEU A 1122 5.10 -42.41 -4.99
CA LEU A 1122 4.22 -43.22 -4.17
C LEU A 1122 5.03 -44.02 -3.15
N SER A 1123 4.59 -44.03 -1.90
CA SER A 1123 5.11 -44.97 -0.90
C SER A 1123 4.82 -46.42 -1.32
N ALA A 1124 5.57 -47.39 -0.80
CA ALA A 1124 5.38 -48.80 -1.13
C ALA A 1124 3.91 -49.27 -0.96
N ARG A 1125 3.23 -48.78 0.09
CA ARG A 1125 1.81 -49.10 0.35
C ARG A 1125 0.85 -48.41 -0.62
N GLU A 1126 1.13 -47.16 -0.99
CA GLU A 1126 0.33 -46.43 -1.98
C GLU A 1126 0.51 -47.02 -3.39
N ARG A 1127 1.72 -47.48 -3.74
CA ARG A 1127 1.99 -48.15 -5.02
C ARG A 1127 1.24 -49.48 -5.12
N GLN A 1128 1.28 -50.31 -4.08
CA GLN A 1128 0.52 -51.55 -4.00
C GLN A 1128 -1.00 -51.32 -4.15
N ILE A 1129 -1.54 -50.27 -3.52
CA ILE A 1129 -2.95 -49.90 -3.66
C ILE A 1129 -3.24 -49.36 -5.08
N ALA A 1130 -2.34 -48.55 -5.65
CA ALA A 1130 -2.48 -48.01 -7.01
C ALA A 1130 -2.46 -49.12 -8.08
N GLU A 1131 -1.67 -50.17 -7.90
CA GLU A 1131 -1.62 -51.35 -8.78
C GLU A 1131 -2.92 -52.16 -8.73
N LEU A 1132 -3.46 -52.41 -7.53
CA LEU A 1132 -4.75 -53.10 -7.38
C LEU A 1132 -5.92 -52.26 -7.90
N VAL A 1133 -5.83 -50.93 -7.76
CA VAL A 1133 -6.74 -49.96 -8.39
C VAL A 1133 -6.66 -50.05 -9.92
N ALA A 1134 -5.45 -50.10 -10.48
CA ALA A 1134 -5.21 -50.20 -11.92
C ALA A 1134 -5.66 -51.56 -12.50
N ALA A 1135 -5.65 -52.62 -11.68
CA ALA A 1135 -6.21 -53.93 -12.00
C ALA A 1135 -7.75 -53.97 -11.90
N GLY A 1136 -8.40 -52.85 -11.60
CA GLY A 1136 -9.87 -52.72 -11.58
C GLY A 1136 -10.55 -53.25 -10.32
N GLN A 1137 -9.80 -53.59 -9.27
CA GLN A 1137 -10.41 -54.05 -8.03
C GLN A 1137 -11.16 -52.92 -7.31
N THR A 1138 -12.20 -53.26 -6.55
CA THR A 1138 -12.96 -52.33 -5.70
C THR A 1138 -12.27 -52.09 -4.35
N ASN A 1139 -12.60 -51.00 -3.64
CA ASN A 1139 -12.02 -50.73 -2.31
C ASN A 1139 -12.25 -51.88 -1.32
N LYS A 1140 -13.40 -52.55 -1.41
CA LYS A 1140 -13.74 -53.75 -0.63
C LYS A 1140 -12.84 -54.95 -0.93
N GLN A 1141 -12.54 -55.20 -2.20
CA GLN A 1141 -11.64 -56.28 -2.61
C GLN A 1141 -10.19 -55.98 -2.19
N ILE A 1142 -9.74 -54.74 -2.36
CA ILE A 1142 -8.41 -54.30 -1.93
C ILE A 1142 -8.27 -54.38 -0.41
N ALA A 1143 -9.30 -53.97 0.34
CA ALA A 1143 -9.36 -54.06 1.79
C ALA A 1143 -9.24 -55.51 2.27
N ALA A 1144 -9.98 -56.44 1.67
CA ALA A 1144 -9.91 -57.86 1.97
C ALA A 1144 -8.54 -58.47 1.61
N GLN A 1145 -7.97 -58.12 0.45
CA GLN A 1145 -6.69 -58.65 -0.01
C GLN A 1145 -5.50 -58.11 0.79
N LEU A 1146 -5.59 -56.88 1.29
CA LEU A 1146 -4.54 -56.21 2.04
C LEU A 1146 -4.75 -56.23 3.57
N PHE A 1147 -5.78 -56.95 4.04
CA PHE A 1147 -6.22 -57.06 5.44
C PHE A 1147 -6.33 -55.71 6.16
N VAL A 1148 -6.98 -54.72 5.53
CA VAL A 1148 -7.22 -53.37 6.09
C VAL A 1148 -8.68 -52.95 5.91
N SER A 1149 -9.14 -51.91 6.62
CA SER A 1149 -10.51 -51.42 6.47
C SER A 1149 -10.74 -50.72 5.10
N GLU A 1150 -11.97 -50.78 4.58
CA GLU A 1150 -12.34 -50.09 3.33
C GLU A 1150 -12.07 -48.58 3.40
N LYS A 1151 -12.30 -47.96 4.57
CA LYS A 1151 -12.03 -46.53 4.82
C LYS A 1151 -10.54 -46.20 4.73
N THR A 1152 -9.68 -47.13 5.13
CA THR A 1152 -8.22 -47.00 5.00
C THR A 1152 -7.81 -47.04 3.53
N VAL A 1153 -8.39 -47.95 2.73
CA VAL A 1153 -8.14 -48.01 1.28
C VAL A 1153 -8.62 -46.74 0.60
N GLU A 1154 -9.79 -46.21 0.96
CA GLU A 1154 -10.35 -44.98 0.41
C GLU A 1154 -9.42 -43.77 0.68
N SER A 1155 -8.92 -43.63 1.91
CA SER A 1155 -7.94 -42.58 2.25
C SER A 1155 -6.65 -42.70 1.40
N HIS A 1156 -6.15 -43.92 1.20
CA HIS A 1156 -4.96 -44.14 0.37
C HIS A 1156 -5.22 -43.90 -1.11
N VAL A 1157 -6.39 -44.25 -1.64
CA VAL A 1157 -6.76 -43.95 -3.04
C VAL A 1157 -6.82 -42.45 -3.25
N THR A 1158 -7.41 -41.68 -2.33
CA THR A 1158 -7.42 -40.20 -2.40
C THR A 1158 -6.01 -39.61 -2.41
N LYS A 1159 -5.10 -40.16 -1.58
CA LYS A 1159 -3.68 -39.76 -1.58
C LYS A 1159 -2.96 -40.15 -2.87
N VAL A 1160 -3.24 -41.32 -3.43
CA VAL A 1160 -2.68 -41.79 -4.72
C VAL A 1160 -3.15 -40.88 -5.86
N LEU A 1161 -4.44 -40.53 -5.93
CA LEU A 1161 -4.99 -39.62 -6.94
C LEU A 1161 -4.34 -38.23 -6.85
N ALA A 1162 -4.21 -37.70 -5.63
CA ALA A 1162 -3.56 -36.42 -5.39
C ALA A 1162 -2.06 -36.44 -5.75
N LYS A 1163 -1.31 -37.49 -5.39
CA LYS A 1163 0.13 -37.61 -5.67
C LYS A 1163 0.43 -37.86 -7.14
N LEU A 1164 -0.42 -38.62 -7.84
CA LEU A 1164 -0.30 -38.85 -9.28
C LEU A 1164 -0.91 -37.72 -10.12
N GLY A 1165 -1.62 -36.77 -9.49
CA GLY A 1165 -2.27 -35.65 -10.17
C GLY A 1165 -3.41 -36.06 -11.11
N VAL A 1166 -4.04 -37.20 -10.86
CA VAL A 1166 -5.10 -37.74 -11.72
C VAL A 1166 -6.49 -37.52 -11.12
N PRO A 1167 -7.48 -37.09 -11.92
CA PRO A 1167 -8.79 -36.69 -11.40
C PRO A 1167 -9.71 -37.89 -11.11
N SER A 1168 -9.33 -39.10 -11.50
CA SER A 1168 -10.19 -40.28 -11.33
C SER A 1168 -9.39 -41.57 -11.16
N ARG A 1169 -10.00 -42.52 -10.46
CA ARG A 1169 -9.49 -43.89 -10.25
C ARG A 1169 -9.11 -44.59 -11.55
N ALA A 1170 -9.88 -44.37 -12.62
CA ALA A 1170 -9.64 -44.97 -13.94
C ALA A 1170 -8.34 -44.45 -14.60
N ALA A 1171 -7.90 -43.23 -14.28
CA ALA A 1171 -6.69 -42.63 -14.84
C ALA A 1171 -5.40 -43.12 -14.16
N VAL A 1172 -5.47 -43.77 -12.98
CA VAL A 1172 -4.31 -44.33 -12.26
C VAL A 1172 -3.57 -45.37 -13.11
N GLY A 1173 -4.32 -46.26 -13.77
CA GLY A 1173 -3.72 -47.30 -14.61
C GLY A 1173 -3.01 -46.76 -15.85
N ALA A 1174 -3.43 -45.59 -16.38
CA ALA A 1174 -2.75 -44.96 -17.51
C ALA A 1174 -1.39 -44.39 -17.12
N VAL A 1175 -1.26 -43.85 -15.90
CA VAL A 1175 0.00 -43.31 -15.36
C VAL A 1175 0.99 -44.40 -14.93
N LEU A 1176 0.50 -45.55 -14.45
CA LEU A 1176 1.36 -46.67 -14.07
C LEU A 1176 1.88 -47.49 -15.27
N ARG A 1177 1.25 -47.39 -16.45
CA ARG A 1177 1.64 -48.10 -17.68
C ARG A 1177 2.51 -47.26 -18.63
N SER A 1178 2.61 -45.95 -18.39
CA SER A 1178 3.48 -44.99 -19.10
C SER A 1178 4.83 -44.85 -18.42
#